data_AF-A0A933GZB1-F1
#
_entry.id   AF-A0A933GZB1-F1
#
_cell.length_a   1.000
_cell.length_b   1.000
_cell.length_c   1.000
_cell.angle_alpha   90.00
_cell.angle_beta   90.00
_cell.angle_gamma   90.00
#
_symmetry.space_group_name_H-M   'P 1'
#
loop_
_entity.id
_entity.type
_entity.pdbx_description
1 polymer ?
#
loop_
_entity_poly.entity_id
_entity_poly.type
_entity_poly.pdbx_seq_one_letter_code
_entity_poly.pdbx_strand_id
1 'polypeptide(L)'
;HSQGVIHRDLKPANIMAGEYGEVLVMDWGLAKVLGRPDAAADAVTPDLAGSDVARRAREEAGIPDGEPLRTLDGALMGTPSYMPPEQARGEVSRIKERSDIYSLGAILYEILALVPPFTGKTSWAILEKVTGASLVAPSERAPERNVPRELEAVALKAMARKPRERYPRVTDLKADVQAYLEGKTLAAVHYNPLQVAAKWVGRHKALSAVSAAALLLLFGLGSWFVLSTLAKNRAIQEKADEATRERDRAEEKRAEADGERREATKQRGTAEANLARARAIGLASESNNVRQTGRALLALLLAREAVSLLEERATVQPLHEALGYPAMEAGVFRGHDDAVSSAAFSADGKRIVTASRDKTARLWDREGRELAVLVGHDDQVTSAAFSPDGKRIVTASWDQTARFWDLEGRELAALVGHPGILNSAAFSPDGQRIVTASLDKTARLWDLEGRELAVLVGHDSAVNSAAFSPDGRRIVTASADGTARIWDLEGRELAVLRGHDGLVASAAFSPDGKSIVTASGDKTARLWDLEARPLAVLVGHSSPVQSAAFSPDGERIVTASVDKTARVWDLEGRELAVLLGHDGAVFSAAFSPDGKRIVTASHDKTARIWDREGRELALLAGHDGWVMSAAFSRDGKRIVTGSDDRTARIWDQEGHELALLAGHDRPVYSAAFSPDGNRIVTGSADSTTRLWDLEGRQLALFFGHDRPVNSAAFSPDGTRIVTASADGTARLWDLEGRELATLHGHDGLVLSASFSPDGKRIVTASSDRTARLWDLEGHELAVLRGHDGDISCAAFSPDGKRIVTASSDRTARLWWVKTEDLFAEADKRIWRDLTADEIRRYGDLLPDEVKERARRSWEK
;
A
#
# COMPACT_ATOMS: atom_id res chain seq x y z
N HIS A 1 28.80 -19.54 24.80
CA HIS A 1 28.55 -18.84 23.52
C HIS A 1 29.68 -18.95 22.49
N SER A 2 30.96 -18.66 22.79
CA SER A 2 32.06 -18.73 21.80
C SER A 2 32.26 -20.11 21.16
N GLN A 3 31.89 -21.18 21.86
CA GLN A 3 31.87 -22.55 21.35
C GLN A 3 30.49 -22.96 20.78
N GLY A 4 29.62 -22.00 20.49
CA GLY A 4 28.26 -22.24 19.97
C GLY A 4 27.25 -22.73 21.01
N VAL A 5 27.61 -22.87 22.28
CA VAL A 5 26.70 -23.40 23.32
C VAL A 5 25.89 -22.29 24.00
N ILE A 6 24.56 -22.49 24.09
CA ILE A 6 23.57 -21.71 24.87
C ILE A 6 23.15 -22.55 26.07
N HIS A 7 23.07 -21.97 27.26
CA HIS A 7 22.91 -22.68 28.53
C HIS A 7 21.46 -22.96 28.92
N ARG A 8 20.52 -22.03 28.64
CA ARG A 8 19.05 -22.19 28.80
C ARG A 8 18.52 -22.35 30.23
N ASP A 9 19.37 -22.65 31.21
CA ASP A 9 18.99 -22.64 32.64
C ASP A 9 20.03 -21.92 33.49
N LEU A 10 20.34 -20.67 33.13
CA LEU A 10 21.19 -19.82 33.96
C LEU A 10 20.41 -19.29 35.15
N LYS A 11 20.87 -19.66 36.34
CA LYS A 11 20.33 -19.24 37.64
C LYS A 11 21.44 -19.28 38.68
N PRO A 12 21.30 -18.59 39.82
CA PRO A 12 22.35 -18.57 40.84
C PRO A 12 22.76 -19.97 41.31
N ALA A 13 21.80 -20.90 41.47
CA ALA A 13 22.08 -22.26 41.90
C ALA A 13 22.96 -23.09 40.94
N ASN A 14 23.07 -22.67 39.67
CA ASN A 14 23.90 -23.33 38.66
C ASN A 14 25.26 -22.65 38.49
N ILE A 15 25.55 -21.61 39.29
CA ILE A 15 26.79 -20.82 39.21
C ILE A 15 27.48 -20.89 40.57
N MET A 16 28.70 -21.45 40.59
CA MET A 16 29.55 -21.46 41.76
C MET A 16 30.60 -20.36 41.65
N ALA A 17 30.70 -19.52 42.68
CA ALA A 17 31.81 -18.60 42.86
C ALA A 17 32.77 -19.23 43.89
N GLY A 18 33.99 -19.53 43.48
CA GLY A 18 35.02 -20.06 44.36
C GLY A 18 35.72 -18.96 45.18
N GLU A 19 36.58 -19.37 46.10
CA GLU A 19 37.15 -18.51 47.14
C GLU A 19 38.05 -17.39 46.59
N TYR A 20 38.56 -17.55 45.35
CA TYR A 20 39.43 -16.59 44.68
C TYR A 20 38.72 -15.84 43.52
N GLY A 21 37.39 -15.93 43.44
CA GLY A 21 36.58 -15.25 42.44
C GLY A 21 36.48 -15.97 41.10
N GLU A 22 36.92 -17.23 41.03
CA GLU A 22 36.63 -18.11 39.91
C GLU A 22 35.12 -18.38 39.82
N VAL A 23 34.56 -18.27 38.61
CA VAL A 23 33.15 -18.54 38.36
C VAL A 23 33.04 -19.81 37.53
N LEU A 24 32.43 -20.84 38.11
CA LEU A 24 32.20 -22.14 37.48
C LEU A 24 30.70 -22.33 37.24
N VAL A 25 30.35 -22.75 36.04
CA VAL A 25 28.97 -23.12 35.69
C VAL A 25 28.83 -24.63 35.91
N MET A 26 28.02 -25.01 36.90
CA MET A 26 28.03 -26.33 37.53
C MET A 26 27.12 -27.36 36.84
N ASP A 27 26.11 -26.92 36.11
CA ASP A 27 25.10 -27.80 35.52
C ASP A 27 24.75 -27.37 34.10
N TRP A 28 25.11 -28.21 33.12
CA TRP A 28 24.86 -27.99 31.68
C TRP A 28 23.66 -28.80 31.16
N GLY A 29 22.84 -29.38 32.05
CA GLY A 29 21.80 -30.37 31.72
C GLY A 29 20.72 -29.92 30.72
N LEU A 30 20.63 -28.62 30.41
CA LEU A 30 19.68 -28.04 29.45
C LEU A 30 20.35 -27.29 28.29
N ALA A 31 21.65 -27.46 28.07
CA ALA A 31 22.41 -26.69 27.09
C ALA A 31 22.09 -27.06 25.62
N LYS A 32 22.03 -26.06 24.74
CA LYS A 32 21.88 -26.17 23.28
C LYS A 32 23.19 -25.90 22.58
N VAL A 33 23.55 -26.72 21.60
CA VAL A 33 24.61 -26.37 20.64
C VAL A 33 23.98 -25.72 19.42
N LEU A 34 24.33 -24.46 19.15
CA LEU A 34 23.91 -23.72 17.96
C LEU A 34 24.33 -24.49 16.70
N GLY A 35 23.36 -24.72 15.81
CA GLY A 35 23.58 -25.43 14.54
C GLY A 35 23.44 -26.96 14.60
N ARG A 36 23.08 -27.54 15.76
CA ARG A 36 22.70 -28.96 15.86
C ARG A 36 21.22 -29.12 16.23
N PRO A 37 20.54 -30.19 15.75
CA PRO A 37 19.20 -30.54 16.20
C PRO A 37 19.20 -30.75 17.71
N ASP A 38 18.18 -30.21 18.35
CA ASP A 38 18.06 -30.17 19.80
C ASP A 38 17.28 -31.40 20.26
N ALA A 39 17.97 -32.42 20.78
CA ALA A 39 17.34 -33.70 21.17
C ALA A 39 16.25 -33.55 22.24
N ALA A 40 16.21 -32.40 22.92
CA ALA A 40 15.21 -32.02 23.91
C ALA A 40 13.93 -31.41 23.28
N ALA A 41 14.00 -30.91 22.04
CA ALA A 41 12.86 -30.34 21.32
C ALA A 41 11.85 -31.41 20.86
N ASP A 42 12.28 -32.67 20.72
CA ASP A 42 11.42 -33.79 20.35
C ASP A 42 10.50 -34.26 21.51
N ALA A 43 10.69 -33.73 22.72
CA ALA A 43 9.94 -34.12 23.92
C ALA A 43 8.92 -33.08 24.42
N VAL A 44 8.84 -31.89 23.81
CA VAL A 44 7.93 -30.81 24.26
C VAL A 44 6.95 -30.46 23.14
N THR A 45 5.68 -30.79 23.33
CA THR A 45 4.59 -30.41 22.43
C THR A 45 4.36 -28.88 22.50
N PRO A 46 4.30 -28.19 21.36
CA PRO A 46 4.16 -26.74 21.32
C PRO A 46 2.67 -26.37 21.36
N ASP A 47 2.06 -26.31 22.54
CA ASP A 47 0.70 -25.77 22.65
C ASP A 47 0.41 -25.12 24.01
N LEU A 48 1.00 -23.95 24.26
CA LEU A 48 0.68 -23.13 25.44
C LEU A 48 0.59 -21.64 25.06
N ALA A 49 -0.42 -21.31 24.27
CA ALA A 49 -0.92 -19.94 24.11
C ALA A 49 -2.45 -19.93 24.01
N GLY A 50 -3.14 -19.89 25.15
CA GLY A 50 -4.59 -19.69 25.18
C GLY A 50 -5.22 -19.99 26.54
N SER A 51 -6.09 -19.08 27.01
CA SER A 51 -6.85 -19.20 28.26
C SER A 51 -7.85 -20.36 28.30
N ASP A 52 -8.06 -21.08 27.18
CA ASP A 52 -8.99 -22.21 27.08
C ASP A 52 -8.36 -23.59 27.33
N VAL A 53 -7.02 -23.69 27.42
CA VAL A 53 -6.32 -24.98 27.57
C VAL A 53 -6.31 -25.46 29.03
N ALA A 54 -6.28 -24.58 30.02
CA ALA A 54 -6.37 -24.95 31.44
C ALA A 54 -7.72 -25.60 31.82
N ARG A 55 -8.77 -25.26 31.08
CA ARG A 55 -10.11 -25.86 31.22
C ARG A 55 -10.17 -27.23 30.55
N ARG A 56 -9.64 -27.34 29.33
CA ARG A 56 -9.60 -28.63 28.59
C ARG A 56 -8.67 -29.66 29.22
N ALA A 57 -7.49 -29.26 29.70
CA ALA A 57 -6.57 -30.14 30.42
C ALA A 57 -7.13 -30.60 31.79
N ARG A 58 -8.06 -29.85 32.40
CA ARG A 58 -8.79 -30.26 33.62
C ARG A 58 -9.89 -31.28 33.33
N GLU A 59 -10.64 -31.08 32.25
CA GLU A 59 -11.70 -32.01 31.82
C GLU A 59 -11.12 -33.35 31.35
N GLU A 60 -10.01 -33.35 30.61
CA GLU A 60 -9.38 -34.59 30.13
C GLU A 60 -8.63 -35.37 31.23
N ALA A 61 -8.20 -34.71 32.32
CA ALA A 61 -7.48 -35.35 33.43
C ALA A 61 -8.35 -35.69 34.66
N GLY A 62 -9.65 -35.32 34.66
CA GLY A 62 -10.59 -35.66 35.73
C GLY A 62 -10.33 -35.02 37.10
N ILE A 63 -9.75 -33.80 37.14
CA ILE A 63 -9.38 -33.11 38.39
C ILE A 63 -10.44 -32.05 38.75
N PRO A 64 -11.03 -32.06 39.98
CA PRO A 64 -12.04 -31.09 40.40
C PRO A 64 -11.50 -29.64 40.50
N ASP A 65 -12.38 -28.67 40.26
CA ASP A 65 -12.05 -27.23 40.34
C ASP A 65 -11.60 -26.83 41.75
N GLY A 66 -10.32 -26.47 41.89
CA GLY A 66 -9.75 -25.89 43.12
C GLY A 66 -8.44 -26.52 43.60
N GLU A 67 -8.02 -27.67 43.06
CA GLU A 67 -6.75 -28.30 43.45
C GLU A 67 -5.57 -27.87 42.52
N PRO A 68 -4.35 -27.66 43.07
CA PRO A 68 -3.19 -27.35 42.26
C PRO A 68 -2.73 -28.57 41.45
N LEU A 69 -2.67 -28.41 40.12
CA LEU A 69 -2.10 -29.40 39.20
C LEU A 69 -0.67 -29.77 39.64
N ARG A 70 -0.48 -31.03 40.03
CA ARG A 70 0.86 -31.60 40.24
C ARG A 70 1.53 -31.75 38.88
N THR A 71 2.77 -31.28 38.80
CA THR A 71 3.67 -31.29 37.65
C THR A 71 3.70 -32.64 36.93
N LEU A 72 3.28 -32.66 35.67
CA LEU A 72 3.68 -33.69 34.71
C LEU A 72 5.19 -33.51 34.46
N ASP A 73 5.98 -34.44 35.00
CA ASP A 73 7.40 -34.56 34.76
C ASP A 73 7.66 -34.71 33.26
N GLY A 74 8.38 -33.75 32.65
CA GLY A 74 8.90 -33.90 31.28
C GLY A 74 8.70 -32.72 30.30
N ALA A 75 7.81 -31.76 30.56
CA ALA A 75 7.44 -30.76 29.53
C ALA A 75 7.91 -29.31 29.77
N LEU A 76 8.72 -29.03 30.81
CA LEU A 76 9.18 -27.68 31.15
C LEU A 76 10.70 -27.64 31.34
N MET A 77 11.41 -26.96 30.43
CA MET A 77 12.87 -26.82 30.48
C MET A 77 13.28 -25.48 31.10
N GLY A 78 13.80 -25.53 32.32
CA GLY A 78 14.45 -24.42 33.02
C GLY A 78 13.69 -23.89 34.23
N THR A 79 14.29 -22.91 34.92
CA THR A 79 13.77 -22.37 36.20
C THR A 79 12.86 -21.15 35.96
N PRO A 80 11.55 -21.21 36.25
CA PRO A 80 10.56 -20.19 35.85
C PRO A 80 10.92 -18.74 36.19
N SER A 81 11.52 -18.48 37.35
CA SER A 81 11.85 -17.11 37.79
C SER A 81 12.98 -16.43 37.01
N TYR A 82 13.83 -17.20 36.31
CA TYR A 82 14.95 -16.69 35.50
C TYR A 82 14.71 -16.92 34.01
N MET A 83 13.55 -17.45 33.67
CA MET A 83 13.20 -17.86 32.33
C MET A 83 12.91 -16.62 31.47
N PRO A 84 13.51 -16.49 30.28
CA PRO A 84 13.14 -15.44 29.35
C PRO A 84 11.72 -15.64 28.80
N PRO A 85 11.00 -14.56 28.43
CA PRO A 85 9.63 -14.66 27.93
C PRO A 85 9.45 -15.61 26.75
N GLU A 86 10.43 -15.70 25.84
CA GLU A 86 10.41 -16.66 24.73
C GLU A 86 10.50 -18.12 25.20
N GLN A 87 11.28 -18.41 26.24
CA GLN A 87 11.39 -19.76 26.80
C GLN A 87 10.16 -20.12 27.65
N ALA A 88 9.58 -19.14 28.36
CA ALA A 88 8.35 -19.30 29.12
C ALA A 88 7.11 -19.57 28.25
N ARG A 89 7.14 -19.17 26.96
CA ARG A 89 6.12 -19.48 25.95
C ARG A 89 6.40 -20.77 25.17
N GLY A 90 7.48 -21.48 25.48
CA GLY A 90 7.87 -22.69 24.76
C GLY A 90 8.41 -22.43 23.34
N GLU A 91 8.87 -21.22 23.03
CA GLU A 91 9.42 -20.87 21.71
C GLU A 91 10.88 -21.37 21.56
N VAL A 92 11.10 -22.69 21.58
CA VAL A 92 12.44 -23.34 21.62
C VAL A 92 13.38 -22.89 20.49
N SER A 93 12.83 -22.53 19.33
CA SER A 93 13.55 -22.02 18.15
C SER A 93 14.06 -20.58 18.33
N ARG A 94 13.43 -19.80 19.22
CA ARG A 94 13.80 -18.40 19.52
C ARG A 94 14.76 -18.28 20.69
N ILE A 95 15.02 -19.38 21.41
CA ILE A 95 16.06 -19.45 22.44
C ILE A 95 17.44 -19.32 21.78
N LYS A 96 18.07 -18.16 21.99
CA LYS A 96 19.37 -17.77 21.41
C LYS A 96 20.26 -17.16 22.50
N GLU A 97 21.45 -16.68 22.16
CA GLU A 97 22.36 -16.01 23.11
C GLU A 97 21.66 -14.92 23.95
N ARG A 98 20.72 -14.18 23.35
CA ARG A 98 19.94 -13.12 24.03
C ARG A 98 18.98 -13.65 25.11
N SER A 99 18.66 -14.94 25.08
CA SER A 99 17.85 -15.62 26.10
C SER A 99 18.69 -15.85 27.36
N ASP A 100 19.94 -16.30 27.20
CA ASP A 100 20.89 -16.37 28.32
C ASP A 100 21.24 -14.98 28.87
N ILE A 101 21.31 -13.94 28.02
CA ILE A 101 21.49 -12.54 28.46
C ILE A 101 20.34 -12.09 29.37
N TYR A 102 19.10 -12.49 29.07
CA TYR A 102 17.97 -12.20 29.94
C TYR A 102 18.11 -12.91 31.28
N SER A 103 18.48 -14.19 31.30
CA SER A 103 18.70 -14.93 32.55
C SER A 103 19.85 -14.35 33.38
N LEU A 104 20.93 -13.88 32.74
CA LEU A 104 21.99 -13.12 33.39
C LEU A 104 21.49 -11.76 33.93
N GLY A 105 20.61 -11.09 33.19
CA GLY A 105 19.90 -9.90 33.65
C GLY A 105 19.01 -10.17 34.86
N ALA A 106 18.32 -11.32 34.89
CA ALA A 106 17.50 -11.77 36.02
C ALA A 106 18.34 -12.11 37.26
N ILE A 107 19.53 -12.69 37.07
CA ILE A 107 20.51 -12.89 38.14
C ILE A 107 21.00 -11.53 38.66
N LEU A 108 21.36 -10.60 37.77
CA LEU A 108 21.75 -9.24 38.18
C LEU A 108 20.61 -8.52 38.91
N TYR A 109 19.37 -8.66 38.43
CA TYR A 109 18.17 -8.15 39.09
C TYR A 109 18.08 -8.69 40.52
N GLU A 110 18.22 -9.99 40.72
CA GLU A 110 18.18 -10.60 42.04
C GLU A 110 19.35 -10.16 42.91
N ILE A 111 20.55 -9.99 42.37
CA ILE A 111 21.68 -9.42 43.14
C ILE A 111 21.32 -8.02 43.67
N LEU A 112 20.64 -7.21 42.86
CA LEU A 112 20.24 -5.84 43.22
C LEU A 112 19.07 -5.82 44.21
N ALA A 113 18.07 -6.70 44.04
CA ALA A 113 16.82 -6.71 44.81
C ALA A 113 16.75 -7.76 45.93
N LEU A 114 17.69 -8.71 45.99
CA LEU A 114 17.69 -9.96 46.78
C LEU A 114 16.46 -10.86 46.64
N VAL A 115 15.64 -10.59 45.63
CA VAL A 115 14.47 -11.38 45.30
C VAL A 115 14.45 -11.56 43.79
N PRO A 116 14.10 -12.75 43.29
CA PRO A 116 13.95 -12.97 41.86
C PRO A 116 12.94 -11.98 41.25
N PRO A 117 13.09 -11.65 39.95
CA PRO A 117 12.24 -10.65 39.29
C PRO A 117 10.75 -11.03 39.30
N PHE A 118 10.46 -12.34 39.25
CA PHE A 118 9.10 -12.86 39.34
C PHE A 118 8.99 -13.95 40.40
N THR A 119 8.01 -13.80 41.30
CA THR A 119 7.69 -14.74 42.37
C THR A 119 6.22 -15.15 42.33
N GLY A 120 5.92 -16.38 42.76
CA GLY A 120 4.58 -16.95 42.75
C GLY A 120 4.50 -18.24 43.57
N LYS A 121 3.29 -18.66 43.94
CA LYS A 121 3.06 -19.88 44.74
C LYS A 121 3.25 -21.17 43.94
N THR A 122 3.16 -21.08 42.60
CA THR A 122 3.32 -22.20 41.68
C THR A 122 4.17 -21.77 40.49
N SER A 123 4.85 -22.72 39.83
CA SER A 123 5.64 -22.47 38.61
C SER A 123 4.82 -21.79 37.52
N TRP A 124 3.56 -22.19 37.35
CA TRP A 124 2.64 -21.61 36.37
C TRP A 124 2.34 -20.12 36.63
N ALA A 125 2.09 -19.75 37.90
CA ALA A 125 1.83 -18.36 38.27
C ALA A 125 3.06 -17.45 38.05
N ILE A 126 4.27 -18.01 38.03
CA ILE A 126 5.49 -17.29 37.70
C ILE A 126 5.59 -17.08 36.17
N LEU A 127 5.32 -18.13 35.38
CA LEU A 127 5.34 -18.07 33.91
C LEU A 127 4.32 -17.07 33.34
N GLU A 128 3.13 -17.00 33.91
CA GLU A 128 2.11 -16.01 33.54
C GLU A 128 2.61 -14.57 33.76
N LYS A 129 3.34 -14.33 34.86
CA LYS A 129 3.93 -13.01 35.13
C LYS A 129 5.10 -12.71 34.18
N VAL A 130 5.98 -13.68 33.93
CA VAL A 130 7.10 -13.54 32.99
C VAL A 130 6.60 -13.20 31.58
N THR A 131 5.46 -13.75 31.18
CA THR A 131 4.90 -13.56 29.83
C THR A 131 3.98 -12.36 29.72
N GLY A 132 3.26 -11.97 30.78
CA GLY A 132 2.19 -10.97 30.73
C GLY A 132 2.38 -9.72 31.59
N ALA A 133 3.14 -9.78 32.67
CA ALA A 133 3.27 -8.66 33.62
C ALA A 133 4.41 -7.69 33.26
N SER A 134 4.24 -6.41 33.62
CA SER A 134 5.32 -5.42 33.56
C SER A 134 6.36 -5.71 34.64
N LEU A 135 7.64 -5.68 34.26
CA LEU A 135 8.76 -5.84 35.18
C LEU A 135 8.84 -4.62 36.10
N VAL A 136 8.71 -4.84 37.41
CA VAL A 136 8.94 -3.81 38.43
C VAL A 136 10.43 -3.57 38.54
N ALA A 137 10.90 -2.32 38.64
CA ALA A 137 12.33 -2.05 38.72
C ALA A 137 12.93 -2.54 40.06
N PRO A 138 14.20 -2.97 40.11
CA PRO A 138 14.86 -3.36 41.36
C PRO A 138 14.77 -2.29 42.47
N SER A 139 14.92 -1.01 42.13
CA SER A 139 14.80 0.12 43.07
C SER A 139 13.39 0.32 43.61
N GLU A 140 12.37 -0.04 42.84
CA GLU A 140 10.97 -0.03 43.31
C GLU A 140 10.63 -1.29 44.12
N ARG A 141 11.29 -2.40 43.81
CA ARG A 141 11.09 -3.70 44.46
C ARG A 141 11.75 -3.79 45.84
N ALA A 142 12.90 -3.14 45.99
CA ALA A 142 13.69 -3.11 47.22
C ALA A 142 14.22 -1.67 47.48
N PRO A 143 13.32 -0.70 47.75
CA PRO A 143 13.67 0.72 47.90
C PRO A 143 14.69 0.99 49.01
N GLU A 144 14.79 0.11 49.99
CA GLU A 144 15.75 0.17 51.10
C GLU A 144 17.21 -0.14 50.69
N ARG A 145 17.47 -0.71 49.51
CA ARG A 145 18.80 -1.21 49.11
C ARG A 145 19.70 -0.21 48.37
N ASN A 146 19.22 1.02 48.14
CA ASN A 146 19.94 2.05 47.40
C ASN A 146 20.57 1.53 46.09
N VAL A 147 19.71 0.95 45.24
CA VAL A 147 20.13 0.30 43.99
C VAL A 147 20.83 1.30 43.06
N PRO A 148 22.05 1.01 42.56
CA PRO A 148 22.73 1.88 41.60
C PRO A 148 21.94 1.98 40.29
N ARG A 149 21.50 3.19 39.93
CA ARG A 149 20.71 3.44 38.71
C ARG A 149 21.38 2.93 37.43
N GLU A 150 22.72 2.91 37.39
CA GLU A 150 23.46 2.43 36.22
C GLU A 150 23.38 0.90 36.09
N LEU A 151 23.54 0.15 37.19
CA LEU A 151 23.37 -1.31 37.17
C LEU A 151 21.92 -1.73 37.02
N GLU A 152 20.98 -0.94 37.55
CA GLU A 152 19.56 -1.13 37.29
C GLU A 152 19.25 -0.98 35.80
N ALA A 153 19.77 0.06 35.14
CA ALA A 153 19.61 0.23 33.70
C ALA A 153 20.19 -0.95 32.90
N VAL A 154 21.34 -1.50 33.34
CA VAL A 154 21.93 -2.71 32.75
C VAL A 154 21.02 -3.93 32.94
N ALA A 155 20.49 -4.15 34.15
CA ALA A 155 19.59 -5.26 34.44
C ALA A 155 18.30 -5.16 33.63
N LEU A 156 17.66 -3.99 33.59
CA LEU A 156 16.43 -3.75 32.83
C LEU A 156 16.65 -3.87 31.32
N LYS A 157 17.78 -3.39 30.80
CA LYS A 157 18.15 -3.56 29.38
C LYS A 157 18.39 -5.03 29.05
N ALA A 158 19.11 -5.76 29.89
CA ALA A 158 19.32 -7.20 29.71
C ALA A 158 17.99 -7.99 29.79
N MET A 159 17.07 -7.54 30.64
CA MET A 159 15.75 -8.15 30.83
C MET A 159 14.63 -7.57 29.95
N ALA A 160 14.97 -6.79 28.91
CA ALA A 160 13.94 -6.23 28.03
C ALA A 160 13.07 -7.33 27.42
N ARG A 161 11.74 -7.13 27.43
CA ARG A 161 10.77 -8.17 27.04
C ARG A 161 11.01 -8.65 25.60
N LYS A 162 11.38 -7.75 24.69
CA LYS A 162 11.73 -8.08 23.30
C LYS A 162 13.25 -8.37 23.20
N PRO A 163 13.67 -9.53 22.67
CA PRO A 163 15.10 -9.87 22.57
C PRO A 163 15.97 -8.82 21.87
N ARG A 164 15.42 -8.10 20.88
CA ARG A 164 16.13 -7.06 20.12
C ARG A 164 16.52 -5.83 20.95
N GLU A 165 15.81 -5.56 22.05
CA GLU A 165 16.07 -4.46 22.98
C GLU A 165 17.14 -4.82 24.03
N ARG A 166 17.49 -6.10 24.13
CA ARG A 166 18.58 -6.60 24.97
C ARG A 166 19.95 -6.35 24.33
N TYR A 167 21.01 -6.61 25.09
CA TYR A 167 22.38 -6.60 24.57
C TYR A 167 22.56 -7.57 23.38
N PRO A 168 23.25 -7.15 22.31
CA PRO A 168 23.50 -8.01 21.16
C PRO A 168 24.31 -9.26 21.46
N ARG A 169 25.35 -9.12 22.30
CA ARG A 169 26.21 -10.21 22.74
C ARG A 169 26.42 -10.13 24.24
N VAL A 170 26.74 -11.26 24.86
CA VAL A 170 27.08 -11.28 26.30
C VAL A 170 28.32 -10.43 26.60
N THR A 171 29.20 -10.23 25.62
CA THR A 171 30.36 -9.33 25.72
C THR A 171 29.96 -7.87 25.90
N ASP A 172 28.81 -7.45 25.35
CA ASP A 172 28.34 -6.06 25.45
C ASP A 172 27.72 -5.82 26.84
N LEU A 173 26.98 -6.81 27.36
CA LEU A 173 26.53 -6.81 28.76
C LEU A 173 27.72 -6.76 29.72
N LYS A 174 28.72 -7.62 29.49
CA LYS A 174 29.97 -7.64 30.25
C LYS A 174 30.69 -6.29 30.19
N ALA A 175 30.77 -5.67 29.01
CA ALA A 175 31.42 -4.38 28.81
C ALA A 175 30.74 -3.27 29.62
N ASP A 176 29.40 -3.24 29.71
CA ASP A 176 28.69 -2.27 30.53
C ASP A 176 28.87 -2.51 32.04
N VAL A 177 28.86 -3.78 32.48
CA VAL A 177 29.17 -4.11 33.90
C VAL A 177 30.61 -3.75 34.25
N GLN A 178 31.57 -4.01 33.36
CA GLN A 178 32.97 -3.60 33.54
C GLN A 178 33.12 -2.08 33.51
N ALA A 179 32.42 -1.39 32.60
CA ALA A 179 32.38 0.05 32.52
C ALA A 179 31.87 0.66 33.83
N TYR A 180 30.83 0.07 34.45
CA TYR A 180 30.35 0.48 35.76
C TYR A 180 31.42 0.31 36.86
N LEU A 181 32.04 -0.88 36.94
CA LEU A 181 33.09 -1.17 37.94
C LEU A 181 34.31 -0.24 37.78
N GLU A 182 34.61 0.16 36.55
CA GLU A 182 35.70 1.07 36.23
C GLU A 182 35.29 2.56 36.29
N GLY A 183 34.02 2.89 36.55
CA GLY A 183 33.51 4.27 36.56
C GLY A 183 33.48 4.95 35.18
N LYS A 184 33.41 4.18 34.09
CA LYS A 184 33.19 4.67 32.72
C LYS A 184 31.72 5.02 32.47
N THR A 185 31.43 5.58 31.31
CA THR A 185 30.07 5.70 30.78
C THR A 185 29.60 4.33 30.27
N LEU A 186 28.36 3.97 30.57
CA LEU A 186 27.73 2.75 30.09
C LEU A 186 26.93 3.01 28.82
N ALA A 187 26.87 2.04 27.91
CA ALA A 187 25.98 2.07 26.75
C ALA A 187 24.51 1.88 27.11
N ALA A 188 24.19 1.40 28.33
CA ALA A 188 22.84 1.33 28.87
C ALA A 188 22.24 2.68 29.26
N VAL A 189 23.06 3.72 29.47
CA VAL A 189 22.64 4.98 30.07
C VAL A 189 22.93 6.14 29.12
N HIS A 190 21.95 7.02 28.93
CA HIS A 190 22.15 8.28 28.21
C HIS A 190 22.72 9.34 29.15
N TYR A 191 23.92 9.84 28.87
CA TYR A 191 24.59 10.88 29.66
C TYR A 191 24.56 12.23 28.96
N ASN A 192 24.34 13.30 29.72
CA ASN A 192 24.52 14.66 29.20
C ASN A 192 26.01 15.09 29.20
N PRO A 193 26.40 16.13 28.43
CA PRO A 193 27.81 16.54 28.31
C PRO A 193 28.49 16.87 29.66
N LEU A 194 27.73 17.37 30.64
CA LEU A 194 28.24 17.68 31.99
C LEU A 194 28.52 16.41 32.81
N GLN A 195 27.71 15.37 32.68
CA GLN A 195 27.92 14.07 33.33
C GLN A 195 29.11 13.31 32.72
N VAL A 196 29.32 13.43 31.41
CA VAL A 196 30.51 12.90 30.73
C VAL A 196 31.77 13.59 31.25
N ALA A 197 31.76 14.93 31.35
CA ALA A 197 32.87 15.70 31.90
C ALA A 197 33.16 15.36 33.36
N ALA A 198 32.12 15.22 34.20
CA ALA A 198 32.26 14.85 35.62
C ALA A 198 32.87 13.44 35.80
N LYS A 199 32.45 12.46 35.00
CA LYS A 199 33.04 11.11 35.00
C LYS A 199 34.49 11.10 34.48
N TRP A 200 34.81 11.93 33.50
CA TRP A 200 36.19 12.08 32.99
C TRP A 200 37.14 12.71 34.02
N VAL A 201 36.69 13.79 34.70
CA VAL A 201 37.45 14.46 35.77
C VAL A 201 37.63 13.54 36.98
N GLY A 202 36.60 12.79 37.36
CA GLY A 202 36.69 11.80 38.45
C GLY A 202 37.69 10.67 38.19
N ARG A 203 37.93 10.35 36.91
CA ARG A 203 38.82 9.26 36.45
C ARG A 203 40.28 9.67 36.30
N HIS A 204 40.54 10.94 35.96
CA HIS A 204 41.88 11.45 35.66
C HIS A 204 42.37 12.48 36.67
N LYS A 205 42.13 12.27 37.97
CA LYS A 205 42.49 13.20 39.05
C LYS A 205 43.97 13.65 39.06
N ALA A 206 44.89 12.81 38.57
CA ALA A 206 46.31 13.14 38.42
C ALA A 206 46.65 13.86 37.09
N LEU A 207 45.93 13.55 36.01
CA LEU A 207 46.13 14.18 34.69
C LEU A 207 45.52 15.60 34.65
N SER A 208 44.40 15.82 35.34
CA SER A 208 43.72 17.14 35.41
C SER A 208 44.55 18.21 36.13
N ALA A 209 45.43 17.81 37.06
CA ALA A 209 46.38 18.73 37.71
C ALA A 209 47.61 19.04 36.83
N VAL A 210 48.07 18.06 36.05
CA VAL A 210 49.23 18.20 35.15
C VAL A 210 48.87 18.97 33.87
N SER A 211 47.66 18.80 33.33
CA SER A 211 47.17 19.55 32.17
C SER A 211 46.98 21.04 32.46
N ALA A 212 46.62 21.42 33.69
CA ALA A 212 46.52 22.82 34.10
C ALA A 212 47.89 23.53 34.16
N ALA A 213 48.95 22.82 34.58
CA ALA A 213 50.32 23.34 34.62
C ALA A 213 50.97 23.42 33.22
N ALA A 214 50.69 22.45 32.33
CA ALA A 214 51.16 22.45 30.95
C ALA A 214 50.49 23.57 30.11
N LEU A 215 49.21 23.87 30.37
CA LEU A 215 48.48 24.97 29.74
C LEU A 215 49.06 26.35 30.13
N LEU A 216 49.59 26.52 31.34
CA LEU A 216 50.23 27.76 31.79
C LEU A 216 51.62 27.99 31.17
N LEU A 217 52.38 26.91 30.91
CA LEU A 217 53.69 26.96 30.23
C LEU A 217 53.56 27.21 28.72
N LEU A 218 52.54 26.66 28.07
CA LEU A 218 52.20 26.93 26.67
C LEU A 218 51.68 28.36 26.47
N PHE A 219 50.98 28.94 27.46
CA PHE A 219 50.54 30.35 27.43
C PHE A 219 51.71 31.33 27.49
N GLY A 220 52.77 31.03 28.25
CA GLY A 220 53.96 31.88 28.36
C GLY A 220 54.81 31.94 27.08
N LEU A 221 55.03 30.79 26.43
CA LEU A 221 55.75 30.70 25.15
C LEU A 221 54.92 31.26 23.98
N GLY A 222 53.60 31.08 24.00
CA GLY A 222 52.67 31.70 23.05
C GLY A 222 52.61 33.22 23.17
N SER A 223 52.65 33.78 24.38
CA SER A 223 52.57 35.22 24.64
C SER A 223 53.80 35.99 24.10
N TRP A 224 55.01 35.40 24.17
CA TRP A 224 56.23 36.00 23.61
C TRP A 224 56.24 36.01 22.08
N PHE A 225 55.80 34.93 21.44
CA PHE A 225 55.68 34.85 19.98
C PHE A 225 54.64 35.85 19.46
N VAL A 226 53.52 36.01 20.16
CA VAL A 226 52.42 36.95 19.86
C VAL A 226 52.82 38.41 20.07
N LEU A 227 53.57 38.76 21.13
CA LEU A 227 54.05 40.15 21.33
C LEU A 227 55.01 40.62 20.23
N SER A 228 55.85 39.74 19.70
CA SER A 228 56.79 40.06 18.61
C SER A 228 56.11 40.25 17.24
N THR A 229 54.99 39.55 17.02
CA THR A 229 54.16 39.69 15.81
C THR A 229 53.16 40.84 15.90
N LEU A 230 52.65 41.16 17.10
CA LEU A 230 51.76 42.30 17.34
C LEU A 230 52.47 43.66 17.19
N ALA A 231 53.76 43.78 17.50
CA ALA A 231 54.51 45.02 17.27
C ALA A 231 54.69 45.34 15.77
N LYS A 232 54.82 44.32 14.91
CA LYS A 232 54.87 44.46 13.44
C LYS A 232 53.49 44.63 12.81
N ASN A 233 52.46 43.99 13.39
CA ASN A 233 51.08 44.11 12.91
C ASN A 233 50.37 45.40 13.37
N ARG A 234 50.73 46.04 14.49
CA ARG A 234 50.12 47.31 14.93
C ARG A 234 50.33 48.45 13.94
N ALA A 235 51.53 48.57 13.36
CA ALA A 235 51.82 49.62 12.37
C ALA A 235 51.13 49.39 11.01
N ILE A 236 50.72 48.15 10.72
CA ILE A 236 49.98 47.77 9.51
C ILE A 236 48.47 47.80 9.77
N GLN A 237 48.02 47.44 10.98
CA GLN A 237 46.62 47.47 11.38
C GLN A 237 46.09 48.88 11.63
N GLU A 238 46.86 49.83 12.19
CA GLU A 238 46.32 51.20 12.36
C GLU A 238 45.94 51.84 11.01
N LYS A 239 46.73 51.59 9.96
CA LYS A 239 46.41 52.04 8.59
C LYS A 239 45.30 51.23 7.92
N ALA A 240 45.16 49.95 8.27
CA ALA A 240 44.09 49.10 7.76
C ALA A 240 42.75 49.34 8.48
N ASP A 241 42.76 49.63 9.78
CA ASP A 241 41.60 49.85 10.62
C ASP A 241 40.98 51.23 10.38
N GLU A 242 41.78 52.24 10.03
CA GLU A 242 41.27 53.56 9.62
C GLU A 242 40.55 53.47 8.25
N ALA A 243 41.16 52.78 7.29
CA ALA A 243 40.56 52.48 5.99
C ALA A 243 39.33 51.55 6.11
N THR A 244 39.35 50.61 7.05
CA THR A 244 38.24 49.68 7.29
C THR A 244 37.11 50.36 8.07
N ARG A 245 37.37 51.28 9.00
CA ARG A 245 36.31 52.07 9.65
C ARG A 245 35.63 53.05 8.71
N GLU A 246 36.36 53.64 7.76
CA GLU A 246 35.76 54.46 6.71
C GLU A 246 34.95 53.60 5.73
N ARG A 247 35.45 52.40 5.39
CA ARG A 247 34.73 51.42 4.56
C ARG A 247 33.49 50.88 5.28
N ASP A 248 33.58 50.53 6.55
CA ASP A 248 32.50 49.97 7.36
C ASP A 248 31.44 51.04 7.65
N ARG A 249 31.79 52.31 7.88
CA ARG A 249 30.81 53.41 7.95
C ARG A 249 30.16 53.70 6.60
N ALA A 250 30.88 53.53 5.50
CA ALA A 250 30.32 53.65 4.15
C ALA A 250 29.45 52.44 3.79
N GLU A 251 29.81 51.23 4.24
CA GLU A 251 29.07 49.99 4.06
C GLU A 251 27.86 49.90 4.99
N GLU A 252 27.92 50.42 6.21
CA GLU A 252 26.81 50.52 7.15
C GLU A 252 25.81 51.56 6.66
N LYS A 253 26.25 52.74 6.18
CA LYS A 253 25.37 53.69 5.49
C LYS A 253 24.80 53.14 4.18
N ARG A 254 25.57 52.32 3.45
CA ARG A 254 25.05 51.62 2.25
C ARG A 254 24.11 50.49 2.63
N ALA A 255 24.32 49.77 3.72
CA ALA A 255 23.49 48.67 4.19
C ALA A 255 22.21 49.17 4.87
N GLU A 256 22.25 50.33 5.53
CA GLU A 256 21.09 51.06 6.04
C GLU A 256 20.31 51.64 4.86
N ALA A 257 20.97 52.30 3.90
CA ALA A 257 20.31 52.75 2.67
C ALA A 257 19.77 51.58 1.82
N ASP A 258 20.47 50.45 1.73
CA ASP A 258 20.01 49.24 1.04
C ASP A 258 18.94 48.51 1.85
N GLY A 259 18.96 48.61 3.18
CA GLY A 259 17.95 48.10 4.11
C GLY A 259 16.66 48.88 3.99
N GLU A 260 16.73 50.22 4.04
CA GLU A 260 15.63 51.14 3.74
C GLU A 260 15.15 50.96 2.30
N ARG A 261 16.04 50.75 1.33
CA ARG A 261 15.67 50.51 -0.07
C ARG A 261 15.04 49.13 -0.26
N ARG A 262 15.46 48.10 0.48
CA ARG A 262 14.85 46.75 0.52
C ARG A 262 13.51 46.77 1.22
N GLU A 263 13.38 47.53 2.29
CA GLU A 263 12.12 47.69 3.01
C GLU A 263 11.16 48.56 2.20
N ALA A 264 11.63 49.63 1.55
CA ALA A 264 10.86 50.41 0.60
C ALA A 264 10.50 49.60 -0.65
N THR A 265 11.37 48.73 -1.19
CA THR A 265 11.00 47.83 -2.30
C THR A 265 10.08 46.70 -1.85
N LYS A 266 10.18 46.23 -0.61
CA LYS A 266 9.25 45.25 -0.04
C LYS A 266 7.88 45.88 0.24
N GLN A 267 7.84 47.10 0.80
CA GLN A 267 6.62 47.89 1.00
C GLN A 267 6.01 48.32 -0.34
N ARG A 268 6.84 48.67 -1.32
CA ARG A 268 6.40 48.95 -2.69
C ARG A 268 5.89 47.68 -3.36
N GLY A 269 6.56 46.54 -3.20
CA GLY A 269 6.13 45.25 -3.73
C GLY A 269 4.84 44.75 -3.07
N THR A 270 4.67 44.96 -1.76
CA THR A 270 3.40 44.64 -1.08
C THR A 270 2.30 45.64 -1.43
N ALA A 271 2.61 46.92 -1.62
CA ALA A 271 1.65 47.91 -2.10
C ALA A 271 1.23 47.64 -3.55
N GLU A 272 2.18 47.28 -4.43
CA GLU A 272 1.94 46.87 -5.82
C GLU A 272 1.14 45.57 -5.88
N ALA A 273 1.45 44.57 -5.03
CA ALA A 273 0.67 43.34 -4.92
C ALA A 273 -0.74 43.58 -4.34
N ASN A 274 -0.90 44.47 -3.36
CA ASN A 274 -2.20 44.85 -2.81
C ASN A 274 -3.03 45.65 -3.82
N LEU A 275 -2.39 46.52 -4.60
CA LEU A 275 -3.02 47.25 -5.69
C LEU A 275 -3.43 46.30 -6.83
N ALA A 276 -2.57 45.34 -7.20
CA ALA A 276 -2.86 44.30 -8.18
C ALA A 276 -4.02 43.41 -7.71
N ARG A 277 -4.05 43.03 -6.43
CA ARG A 277 -5.19 42.31 -5.82
C ARG A 277 -6.47 43.13 -5.82
N ALA A 278 -6.43 44.39 -5.42
CA ALA A 278 -7.60 45.27 -5.45
C ALA A 278 -8.13 45.45 -6.88
N ARG A 279 -7.22 45.58 -7.86
CA ARG A 279 -7.56 45.65 -9.28
C ARG A 279 -8.12 44.34 -9.81
N ALA A 280 -7.54 43.20 -9.44
CA ALA A 280 -8.05 41.88 -9.80
C ALA A 280 -9.44 41.61 -9.21
N ILE A 281 -9.69 42.01 -7.96
CA ILE A 281 -11.02 41.95 -7.33
C ILE A 281 -12.02 42.85 -8.07
N GLY A 282 -11.60 44.06 -8.45
CA GLY A 282 -12.41 44.96 -9.27
C GLY A 282 -12.79 44.34 -10.61
N LEU A 283 -11.82 43.81 -11.35
CA LEU A 283 -12.00 43.15 -12.64
C LEU A 283 -12.82 41.85 -12.53
N ALA A 284 -12.67 41.09 -11.43
CA ALA A 284 -13.47 39.91 -11.12
C ALA A 284 -14.94 40.27 -10.88
N SER A 285 -15.19 41.29 -10.06
CA SER A 285 -16.54 41.80 -9.79
C SER A 285 -17.18 42.36 -11.05
N GLU A 286 -16.43 43.11 -11.85
CA GLU A 286 -16.88 43.64 -13.13
C GLU A 286 -17.13 42.53 -14.14
N SER A 287 -16.28 41.51 -14.21
CA SER A 287 -16.51 40.32 -15.02
C SER A 287 -17.82 39.62 -14.65
N ASN A 288 -18.11 39.44 -13.36
CA ASN A 288 -19.34 38.79 -12.90
C ASN A 288 -20.59 39.64 -13.20
N ASN A 289 -20.50 40.97 -13.04
CA ASN A 289 -21.57 41.89 -13.45
C ASN A 289 -21.81 41.84 -14.98
N VAL A 290 -20.73 41.90 -15.77
CA VAL A 290 -20.78 41.83 -17.23
C VAL A 290 -21.33 40.48 -17.70
N ARG A 291 -21.01 39.38 -17.02
CA ARG A 291 -21.57 38.04 -17.27
C ARG A 291 -23.10 38.05 -17.10
N GLN A 292 -23.62 38.64 -16.02
CA GLN A 292 -25.05 38.76 -15.78
C GLN A 292 -25.78 39.60 -16.85
N THR A 293 -25.07 40.51 -17.52
CA THR A 293 -25.61 41.29 -18.66
C THR A 293 -25.54 40.58 -20.02
N GLY A 294 -25.11 39.31 -20.06
CA GLY A 294 -25.05 38.50 -21.29
C GLY A 294 -23.82 38.76 -22.18
N ARG A 295 -22.82 39.51 -21.70
CA ARG A 295 -21.59 39.84 -22.45
C ARG A 295 -20.46 38.86 -22.13
N ALA A 296 -20.64 37.60 -22.50
CA ALA A 296 -19.77 36.48 -22.13
C ALA A 296 -18.28 36.68 -22.51
N LEU A 297 -17.99 37.27 -23.67
CA LEU A 297 -16.60 37.50 -24.11
C LEU A 297 -15.89 38.56 -23.26
N LEU A 298 -16.57 39.64 -22.91
CA LEU A 298 -16.00 40.70 -22.08
C LEU A 298 -15.79 40.19 -20.65
N ALA A 299 -16.71 39.38 -20.14
CA ALA A 299 -16.52 38.69 -18.86
C ALA A 299 -15.28 37.77 -18.90
N LEU A 300 -15.08 37.01 -19.98
CA LEU A 300 -13.92 36.14 -20.19
C LEU A 300 -12.59 36.93 -20.19
N LEU A 301 -12.54 38.05 -20.92
CA LEU A 301 -11.35 38.90 -21.02
C LEU A 301 -11.02 39.60 -19.70
N LEU A 302 -12.03 40.14 -19.00
CA LEU A 302 -11.87 40.76 -17.68
C LEU A 302 -11.37 39.76 -16.64
N ALA A 303 -11.87 38.52 -16.70
CA ALA A 303 -11.43 37.48 -15.77
C ALA A 303 -10.04 36.94 -16.11
N ARG A 304 -9.65 36.92 -17.39
CA ARG A 304 -8.27 36.63 -17.81
C ARG A 304 -7.31 37.71 -17.33
N GLU A 305 -7.66 38.99 -17.46
CA GLU A 305 -6.86 40.10 -16.91
C GLU A 305 -6.77 40.00 -15.38
N ALA A 306 -7.87 39.73 -14.70
CA ALA A 306 -7.90 39.55 -13.25
C ALA A 306 -6.95 38.43 -12.78
N VAL A 307 -6.94 37.27 -13.46
CA VAL A 307 -6.02 36.17 -13.12
C VAL A 307 -4.59 36.47 -13.54
N SER A 308 -4.35 37.17 -14.64
CA SER A 308 -2.99 37.55 -15.05
C SER A 308 -2.31 38.54 -14.09
N LEU A 309 -3.10 39.31 -13.33
CA LEU A 309 -2.63 40.23 -12.29
C LEU A 309 -2.33 39.52 -10.95
N LEU A 310 -2.65 38.23 -10.83
CA LEU A 310 -2.50 37.43 -9.61
C LEU A 310 -1.43 36.35 -9.85
N GLU A 311 -0.31 36.38 -9.11
CA GLU A 311 0.68 35.30 -9.18
C GLU A 311 0.08 33.96 -8.68
N GLU A 312 0.07 32.99 -9.61
CA GLU A 312 -0.11 31.53 -9.63
C GLU A 312 -0.86 30.74 -8.52
N ARG A 313 -1.11 31.23 -7.31
CA ARG A 313 -1.49 30.33 -6.19
C ARG A 313 -2.77 30.61 -5.42
N ALA A 314 -3.48 31.73 -5.60
CA ALA A 314 -4.51 32.09 -4.61
C ALA A 314 -5.96 32.26 -5.09
N THR A 315 -6.27 32.63 -6.33
CA THR A 315 -7.67 32.91 -6.70
C THR A 315 -7.94 32.74 -8.18
N VAL A 316 -8.05 31.49 -8.64
CA VAL A 316 -8.64 31.15 -9.95
C VAL A 316 -10.17 31.27 -9.96
N GLN A 317 -10.77 31.51 -8.80
CA GLN A 317 -12.21 31.58 -8.58
C GLN A 317 -12.92 32.64 -9.46
N PRO A 318 -12.40 33.86 -9.68
CA PRO A 318 -12.99 34.82 -10.61
C PRO A 318 -13.09 34.34 -12.07
N LEU A 319 -12.09 33.64 -12.60
CA LEU A 319 -12.10 33.09 -13.96
C LEU A 319 -13.08 31.92 -14.08
N HIS A 320 -13.19 31.11 -13.05
CA HIS A 320 -14.18 30.04 -12.93
C HIS A 320 -15.61 30.60 -12.84
N GLU A 321 -15.85 31.63 -12.03
CA GLU A 321 -17.16 32.30 -11.92
C GLU A 321 -17.55 33.02 -13.21
N ALA A 322 -16.59 33.64 -13.91
CA ALA A 322 -16.79 34.27 -15.21
C ALA A 322 -17.11 33.27 -16.33
N LEU A 323 -16.48 32.08 -16.30
CA LEU A 323 -16.74 30.95 -17.20
C LEU A 323 -18.00 30.14 -16.83
N GLY A 324 -18.51 30.27 -15.59
CA GLY A 324 -19.68 29.56 -15.09
C GLY A 324 -19.41 28.16 -14.51
N TYR A 325 -18.16 27.83 -14.14
CA TYR A 325 -17.77 26.52 -13.60
C TYR A 325 -17.49 26.60 -12.09
N PRO A 326 -18.02 25.70 -11.24
CA PRO A 326 -17.56 25.56 -9.86
C PRO A 326 -16.11 25.06 -9.83
N ALA A 327 -15.16 25.98 -9.58
CA ALA A 327 -13.72 25.86 -9.23
C ALA A 327 -12.77 24.86 -9.96
N MET A 328 -13.25 23.79 -10.60
CA MET A 328 -12.51 22.80 -11.41
C MET A 328 -13.42 21.91 -12.26
N GLU A 329 -14.73 22.00 -12.06
CA GLU A 329 -15.73 21.20 -12.76
C GLU A 329 -15.74 21.59 -14.24
N ALA A 330 -15.17 20.75 -15.10
CA ALA A 330 -15.22 20.89 -16.55
C ALA A 330 -16.65 20.67 -17.08
N GLY A 331 -17.41 19.87 -16.35
CA GLY A 331 -18.82 19.61 -16.58
C GLY A 331 -19.38 18.70 -15.50
N VAL A 332 -20.61 18.98 -15.07
CA VAL A 332 -21.41 17.96 -14.39
C VAL A 332 -22.16 17.20 -15.44
N PHE A 333 -22.03 15.90 -15.34
CA PHE A 333 -22.84 14.97 -16.09
C PHE A 333 -24.16 14.78 -15.33
N ARG A 334 -24.96 15.86 -15.33
CA ARG A 334 -26.29 15.87 -14.69
C ARG A 334 -27.25 15.17 -15.61
N GLY A 335 -27.96 14.25 -15.02
CA GLY A 335 -29.12 13.67 -15.65
C GLY A 335 -29.50 12.33 -15.08
N HIS A 336 -28.58 11.61 -14.41
CA HIS A 336 -28.99 10.35 -13.78
C HIS A 336 -29.99 10.57 -12.62
N ASP A 337 -30.94 9.65 -12.46
CA ASP A 337 -32.04 9.70 -11.48
C ASP A 337 -31.80 8.81 -10.23
N ASP A 338 -30.67 8.12 -10.16
CA ASP A 338 -30.18 7.27 -9.08
C ASP A 338 -28.64 7.10 -9.18
N ALA A 339 -28.01 6.43 -8.21
CA ALA A 339 -26.57 6.33 -8.00
C ALA A 339 -25.75 5.87 -9.21
N VAL A 340 -24.74 6.63 -9.61
CA VAL A 340 -23.75 6.23 -10.63
C VAL A 340 -22.81 5.19 -10.03
N SER A 341 -22.82 3.99 -10.60
CA SER A 341 -22.08 2.81 -10.13
C SER A 341 -20.65 2.75 -10.68
N SER A 342 -20.43 3.24 -11.90
CA SER A 342 -19.13 3.20 -12.59
C SER A 342 -18.98 4.35 -13.57
N ALA A 343 -17.73 4.78 -13.79
CA ALA A 343 -17.36 5.71 -14.84
C ALA A 343 -16.02 5.32 -15.46
N ALA A 344 -15.91 5.41 -16.79
CA ALA A 344 -14.71 5.04 -17.52
C ALA A 344 -14.40 6.02 -18.66
N PHE A 345 -13.11 6.18 -18.96
CA PHE A 345 -12.64 6.89 -20.16
C PHE A 345 -12.53 5.95 -21.35
N SER A 346 -12.73 6.50 -22.56
CA SER A 346 -12.29 5.84 -23.80
C SER A 346 -10.78 5.73 -23.86
N ALA A 347 -10.26 4.80 -24.67
CA ALA A 347 -8.81 4.59 -24.82
C ALA A 347 -8.06 5.85 -25.31
N ASP A 348 -8.71 6.69 -26.12
CA ASP A 348 -8.18 7.99 -26.57
C ASP A 348 -8.42 9.13 -25.56
N GLY A 349 -9.11 8.86 -24.45
CA GLY A 349 -9.47 9.79 -23.39
C GLY A 349 -10.50 10.85 -23.78
N LYS A 350 -11.05 10.84 -25.00
CA LYS A 350 -11.94 11.89 -25.52
C LYS A 350 -13.38 11.80 -25.03
N ARG A 351 -13.79 10.66 -24.51
CA ARG A 351 -15.16 10.36 -24.13
C ARG A 351 -15.22 9.68 -22.77
N ILE A 352 -16.36 9.82 -22.12
CA ILE A 352 -16.63 9.22 -20.81
C ILE A 352 -17.96 8.48 -20.88
N VAL A 353 -17.98 7.27 -20.34
CA VAL A 353 -19.21 6.51 -20.12
C VAL A 353 -19.46 6.34 -18.63
N THR A 354 -20.72 6.49 -18.23
CA THR A 354 -21.18 6.33 -16.84
C THR A 354 -22.31 5.32 -16.80
N ALA A 355 -22.29 4.41 -15.82
CA ALA A 355 -23.35 3.45 -15.55
C ALA A 355 -24.04 3.80 -14.24
N SER A 356 -25.36 3.63 -14.14
CA SER A 356 -26.11 4.05 -12.95
C SER A 356 -27.24 3.11 -12.57
N ARG A 357 -27.59 3.14 -11.29
CA ARG A 357 -28.77 2.49 -10.71
C ARG A 357 -30.09 3.06 -11.23
N ASP A 358 -30.03 4.20 -11.89
CA ASP A 358 -31.17 4.90 -12.46
C ASP A 358 -31.68 4.29 -13.75
N LYS A 359 -31.11 3.13 -14.11
CA LYS A 359 -31.45 2.37 -15.30
C LYS A 359 -30.96 3.00 -16.59
N THR A 360 -30.04 3.94 -16.52
CA THR A 360 -29.38 4.50 -17.70
C THR A 360 -27.87 4.36 -17.58
N ALA A 361 -27.24 4.27 -18.74
CA ALA A 361 -25.88 4.71 -18.87
C ALA A 361 -25.88 6.05 -19.61
N ARG A 362 -24.81 6.80 -19.52
CA ARG A 362 -24.71 8.06 -20.25
C ARG A 362 -23.33 8.22 -20.81
N LEU A 363 -23.29 8.78 -22.01
CA LEU A 363 -22.06 9.11 -22.70
C LEU A 363 -21.95 10.61 -22.84
N TRP A 364 -20.75 11.04 -22.55
CA TRP A 364 -20.45 12.44 -22.38
C TRP A 364 -19.25 12.81 -23.22
N ASP A 365 -19.34 14.00 -23.79
CA ASP A 365 -18.15 14.67 -24.24
C ASP A 365 -17.40 15.23 -23.04
N ARG A 366 -16.27 15.77 -23.40
CA ARG A 366 -15.34 16.44 -22.53
C ARG A 366 -15.89 17.78 -22.03
N GLU A 367 -16.99 18.30 -22.56
CA GLU A 367 -17.55 19.61 -22.24
C GLU A 367 -18.75 19.51 -21.28
N GLY A 368 -19.00 18.33 -20.69
CA GLY A 368 -20.18 18.13 -19.85
C GLY A 368 -21.45 17.97 -20.67
N ARG A 369 -21.38 18.10 -22.00
CA ARG A 369 -22.54 17.86 -22.84
C ARG A 369 -22.74 16.37 -22.86
N GLU A 370 -23.93 16.03 -22.42
CA GLU A 370 -24.51 14.76 -22.76
C GLU A 370 -24.48 14.66 -24.29
N LEU A 371 -23.55 13.85 -24.80
CA LEU A 371 -23.57 13.47 -26.20
C LEU A 371 -24.78 12.58 -26.46
N ALA A 372 -25.23 11.91 -25.40
CA ALA A 372 -25.92 10.66 -25.48
C ALA A 372 -26.43 10.25 -24.09
N VAL A 373 -27.75 10.23 -23.87
CA VAL A 373 -28.32 9.38 -22.81
C VAL A 373 -28.50 8.01 -23.41
N LEU A 374 -27.91 7.02 -22.78
CA LEU A 374 -28.12 5.63 -23.14
C LEU A 374 -29.39 5.15 -22.40
N VAL A 375 -30.54 5.75 -22.79
CA VAL A 375 -31.86 5.42 -22.23
C VAL A 375 -32.30 4.12 -22.84
N GLY A 376 -32.64 3.22 -21.96
CA GLY A 376 -33.26 2.00 -22.39
C GLY A 376 -33.53 1.04 -21.27
N HIS A 377 -32.61 0.90 -20.32
CA HIS A 377 -32.74 -0.16 -19.32
C HIS A 377 -33.92 0.06 -18.37
N ASP A 378 -34.53 -1.04 -17.90
CA ASP A 378 -35.68 -1.05 -16.98
C ASP A 378 -35.30 -1.29 -15.50
N ASP A 379 -34.02 -1.47 -15.19
CA ASP A 379 -33.40 -1.71 -13.88
C ASP A 379 -31.91 -1.27 -13.92
N GLN A 380 -31.21 -1.34 -12.78
CA GLN A 380 -29.88 -0.76 -12.59
C GLN A 380 -28.80 -1.27 -13.55
N VAL A 381 -28.07 -0.32 -14.14
CA VAL A 381 -26.89 -0.59 -14.95
C VAL A 381 -25.67 -0.78 -14.04
N THR A 382 -25.07 -1.96 -14.10
CA THR A 382 -23.98 -2.35 -13.20
C THR A 382 -22.60 -2.05 -13.78
N SER A 383 -22.48 -2.06 -15.10
CA SER A 383 -21.22 -1.82 -15.79
C SER A 383 -21.44 -1.20 -17.16
N ALA A 384 -20.47 -0.37 -17.56
CA ALA A 384 -20.34 0.14 -18.91
C ALA A 384 -18.87 0.10 -19.33
N ALA A 385 -18.60 -0.35 -20.55
CA ALA A 385 -17.26 -0.48 -21.08
C ALA A 385 -17.17 0.05 -22.52
N PHE A 386 -16.00 0.59 -22.86
CA PHE A 386 -15.68 0.95 -24.24
C PHE A 386 -15.19 -0.27 -25.03
N SER A 387 -15.40 -0.22 -26.34
CA SER A 387 -14.72 -1.11 -27.28
C SER A 387 -13.21 -0.89 -27.28
N PRO A 388 -12.39 -1.87 -27.72
CA PRO A 388 -10.93 -1.73 -27.78
C PRO A 388 -10.45 -0.53 -28.60
N ASP A 389 -11.19 -0.15 -29.66
CA ASP A 389 -10.90 1.05 -30.46
C ASP A 389 -11.46 2.34 -29.85
N GLY A 390 -12.16 2.25 -28.72
CA GLY A 390 -12.77 3.35 -27.99
C GLY A 390 -13.98 3.98 -28.67
N LYS A 391 -14.50 3.41 -29.76
CA LYS A 391 -15.54 4.04 -30.60
C LYS A 391 -16.96 3.65 -30.24
N ARG A 392 -17.18 2.66 -29.38
CA ARG A 392 -18.51 2.12 -29.07
C ARG A 392 -18.59 1.70 -27.61
N ILE A 393 -19.80 1.50 -27.11
CA ILE A 393 -20.05 1.24 -25.69
C ILE A 393 -20.98 0.04 -25.53
N VAL A 394 -20.68 -0.79 -24.53
CA VAL A 394 -21.59 -1.83 -24.05
C VAL A 394 -21.96 -1.58 -22.59
N THR A 395 -23.24 -1.80 -22.27
CA THR A 395 -23.79 -1.70 -20.92
C THR A 395 -24.42 -3.01 -20.50
N ALA A 396 -24.32 -3.36 -19.22
CA ALA A 396 -24.97 -4.54 -18.62
C ALA A 396 -25.86 -4.11 -17.45
N SER A 397 -27.05 -4.69 -17.35
CA SER A 397 -28.05 -4.27 -16.36
C SER A 397 -28.80 -5.44 -15.71
N TRP A 398 -29.35 -5.17 -14.54
CA TRP A 398 -30.29 -6.06 -13.84
C TRP A 398 -31.65 -6.16 -14.54
N ASP A 399 -31.90 -5.30 -15.52
CA ASP A 399 -33.13 -5.29 -16.31
C ASP A 399 -33.21 -6.40 -17.34
N GLN A 400 -32.22 -7.29 -17.30
CA GLN A 400 -32.13 -8.45 -18.17
C GLN A 400 -31.77 -8.08 -19.62
N THR A 401 -31.26 -6.88 -19.87
CA THR A 401 -30.71 -6.47 -21.16
C THR A 401 -29.27 -6.02 -21.02
N ALA A 402 -28.47 -6.30 -22.05
CA ALA A 402 -27.33 -5.45 -22.33
C ALA A 402 -27.76 -4.48 -23.42
N ARG A 403 -27.05 -3.38 -23.56
CA ARG A 403 -27.31 -2.47 -24.67
C ARG A 403 -26.01 -2.02 -25.29
N PHE A 404 -26.08 -1.80 -26.58
CA PHE A 404 -24.97 -1.44 -27.42
C PHE A 404 -25.24 -0.09 -28.07
N TRP A 405 -24.25 0.76 -28.01
CA TRP A 405 -24.44 2.17 -28.25
C TRP A 405 -23.35 2.69 -29.15
N ASP A 406 -23.76 3.54 -30.08
CA ASP A 406 -22.84 4.47 -30.71
C ASP A 406 -22.57 5.60 -29.75
N LEU A 407 -21.80 6.54 -30.26
CA LEU A 407 -21.38 7.69 -29.49
C LEU A 407 -22.37 8.84 -29.59
N GLU A 408 -23.38 8.70 -30.46
CA GLU A 408 -24.53 9.59 -30.59
C GLU A 408 -25.64 9.20 -29.60
N GLY A 409 -25.41 8.20 -28.75
CA GLY A 409 -26.37 7.72 -27.76
C GLY A 409 -27.58 7.06 -28.37
N ARG A 410 -27.53 6.87 -29.68
CA ARG A 410 -28.46 5.97 -30.31
C ARG A 410 -28.07 4.62 -29.79
N GLU A 411 -29.07 3.99 -29.21
CA GLU A 411 -29.08 2.56 -29.14
C GLU A 411 -28.86 2.07 -30.57
N LEU A 412 -27.63 1.65 -30.87
CA LEU A 412 -27.34 0.93 -32.11
C LEU A 412 -28.11 -0.38 -32.06
N ALA A 413 -28.20 -0.93 -30.85
CA ALA A 413 -29.13 -1.97 -30.52
C ALA A 413 -29.29 -2.23 -29.02
N ALA A 414 -30.50 -2.56 -28.61
CA ALA A 414 -30.71 -3.27 -27.36
C ALA A 414 -30.47 -4.75 -27.58
N LEU A 415 -29.61 -5.28 -26.73
CA LEU A 415 -29.28 -6.69 -26.68
C LEU A 415 -30.34 -7.37 -25.80
N VAL A 416 -31.59 -7.33 -26.31
CA VAL A 416 -32.78 -7.80 -25.61
C VAL A 416 -32.92 -9.28 -25.82
N GLY A 417 -33.07 -9.97 -24.70
CA GLY A 417 -33.71 -11.26 -24.74
C GLY A 417 -33.43 -12.13 -23.53
N HIS A 418 -32.45 -11.80 -22.67
CA HIS A 418 -32.28 -12.54 -21.43
C HIS A 418 -33.52 -12.37 -20.53
N PRO A 419 -34.12 -13.43 -19.95
CA PRO A 419 -35.17 -13.30 -18.92
C PRO A 419 -34.64 -13.21 -17.47
N GLY A 420 -33.41 -12.73 -17.26
CA GLY A 420 -32.74 -12.67 -15.95
C GLY A 420 -31.55 -11.70 -15.95
N ILE A 421 -31.09 -11.31 -14.75
CA ILE A 421 -30.12 -10.21 -14.59
C ILE A 421 -28.79 -10.50 -15.30
N LEU A 422 -28.20 -9.49 -15.94
CA LEU A 422 -26.87 -9.63 -16.52
C LEU A 422 -25.79 -9.39 -15.47
N ASN A 423 -24.81 -10.30 -15.44
CA ASN A 423 -23.64 -10.19 -14.58
C ASN A 423 -22.49 -9.46 -15.28
N SER A 424 -22.36 -9.62 -16.60
CA SER A 424 -21.24 -9.06 -17.36
C SER A 424 -21.58 -8.88 -18.84
N ALA A 425 -20.93 -7.90 -19.47
CA ALA A 425 -20.87 -7.73 -20.91
C ALA A 425 -19.45 -7.34 -21.32
N ALA A 426 -18.94 -7.94 -22.39
CA ALA A 426 -17.57 -7.71 -22.87
C ALA A 426 -17.50 -7.64 -24.39
N PHE A 427 -16.57 -6.83 -24.90
CA PHE A 427 -16.24 -6.77 -26.32
C PHE A 427 -15.30 -7.92 -26.73
N SER A 428 -15.40 -8.32 -28.00
CA SER A 428 -14.37 -9.12 -28.65
C SER A 428 -13.05 -8.35 -28.78
N PRO A 429 -11.90 -9.04 -28.92
CA PRO A 429 -10.59 -8.40 -29.08
C PRO A 429 -10.50 -7.43 -30.26
N ASP A 430 -11.23 -7.69 -31.34
CA ASP A 430 -11.33 -6.81 -32.52
C ASP A 430 -12.41 -5.71 -32.38
N GLY A 431 -13.15 -5.72 -31.26
CA GLY A 431 -14.24 -4.79 -30.98
C GLY A 431 -15.46 -4.93 -31.89
N GLN A 432 -15.59 -6.03 -32.64
CA GLN A 432 -16.68 -6.24 -33.60
C GLN A 432 -17.88 -7.01 -33.05
N ARG A 433 -17.82 -7.52 -31.83
CA ARG A 433 -18.87 -8.35 -31.23
C ARG A 433 -18.95 -8.12 -29.73
N ILE A 434 -20.08 -8.52 -29.16
CA ILE A 434 -20.33 -8.43 -27.72
C ILE A 434 -20.81 -9.77 -27.21
N VAL A 435 -20.31 -10.17 -26.04
CA VAL A 435 -20.82 -11.31 -25.29
C VAL A 435 -21.41 -10.85 -23.96
N THR A 436 -22.56 -11.40 -23.61
CA THR A 436 -23.28 -11.14 -22.36
C THR A 436 -23.47 -12.44 -21.58
N ALA A 437 -23.41 -12.36 -20.25
CA ALA A 437 -23.65 -13.48 -19.34
C ALA A 437 -24.73 -13.12 -18.32
N SER A 438 -25.70 -14.01 -18.10
CA SER A 438 -26.88 -13.72 -17.28
C SER A 438 -27.32 -14.87 -16.36
N LEU A 439 -28.00 -14.52 -15.27
CA LEU A 439 -28.66 -15.48 -14.37
C LEU A 439 -29.84 -16.21 -15.04
N ASP A 440 -30.27 -15.75 -16.22
CA ASP A 440 -31.32 -16.35 -17.05
C ASP A 440 -30.94 -17.71 -17.68
N LYS A 441 -29.73 -18.19 -17.37
CA LYS A 441 -29.17 -19.44 -17.89
C LYS A 441 -28.73 -19.37 -19.35
N THR A 442 -28.55 -18.19 -19.92
CA THR A 442 -28.00 -18.00 -21.26
C THR A 442 -26.83 -17.04 -21.22
N ALA A 443 -25.92 -17.23 -22.16
CA ALA A 443 -25.12 -16.14 -22.66
C ALA A 443 -25.69 -15.73 -24.01
N ARG A 444 -25.41 -14.51 -24.46
CA ARG A 444 -25.83 -14.09 -25.80
C ARG A 444 -24.69 -13.40 -26.49
N LEU A 445 -24.59 -13.67 -27.78
CA LEU A 445 -23.63 -13.04 -28.67
C LEU A 445 -24.39 -12.16 -29.65
N TRP A 446 -23.84 -10.98 -29.81
CA TRP A 446 -24.47 -9.90 -30.49
C TRP A 446 -23.52 -9.33 -31.52
N ASP A 447 -24.08 -8.99 -32.67
CA ASP A 447 -23.43 -8.04 -33.55
C ASP A 447 -23.68 -6.64 -33.02
N LEU A 448 -23.20 -5.71 -33.82
CA LEU A 448 -23.21 -4.30 -33.51
C LEU A 448 -24.51 -3.67 -34.03
N GLU A 449 -25.31 -4.40 -34.81
CA GLU A 449 -26.70 -4.08 -35.09
C GLU A 449 -27.63 -4.65 -33.99
N GLY A 450 -27.03 -5.24 -32.94
CA GLY A 450 -27.60 -6.04 -31.83
C GLY A 450 -28.76 -6.92 -32.23
N ARG A 451 -28.69 -7.35 -33.48
CA ARG A 451 -29.22 -8.64 -33.81
C ARG A 451 -28.47 -9.59 -32.91
N GLU A 452 -29.26 -10.33 -32.17
CA GLU A 452 -28.78 -11.55 -31.59
C GLU A 452 -28.28 -12.41 -32.74
N LEU A 453 -26.96 -12.44 -32.90
CA LEU A 453 -26.33 -13.36 -33.83
C LEU A 453 -26.59 -14.80 -33.39
N ALA A 454 -26.80 -14.94 -32.08
CA ALA A 454 -26.53 -16.15 -31.36
C ALA A 454 -27.10 -16.03 -29.92
N VAL A 455 -28.23 -16.67 -29.64
CA VAL A 455 -28.52 -17.04 -28.25
C VAL A 455 -27.66 -18.25 -27.96
N LEU A 456 -26.85 -18.16 -26.90
CA LEU A 456 -26.07 -19.29 -26.43
C LEU A 456 -26.97 -20.12 -25.50
N VAL A 457 -28.07 -20.66 -26.07
CA VAL A 457 -29.07 -21.47 -25.36
C VAL A 457 -28.50 -22.82 -25.09
N GLY A 458 -28.55 -23.17 -23.81
CA GLY A 458 -28.61 -24.56 -23.43
C GLY A 458 -28.23 -24.79 -21.99
N HIS A 459 -27.63 -23.82 -21.29
CA HIS A 459 -27.35 -23.96 -19.87
C HIS A 459 -28.66 -24.11 -19.05
N ASP A 460 -28.63 -24.93 -18.00
CA ASP A 460 -29.78 -25.25 -17.14
C ASP A 460 -29.84 -24.41 -15.85
N SER A 461 -28.88 -23.49 -15.65
CA SER A 461 -28.71 -22.60 -14.50
C SER A 461 -27.87 -21.36 -14.88
N ALA A 462 -27.73 -20.40 -13.97
CA ALA A 462 -27.12 -19.09 -14.18
C ALA A 462 -25.75 -19.14 -14.87
N VAL A 463 -25.55 -18.31 -15.91
CA VAL A 463 -24.23 -18.11 -16.53
C VAL A 463 -23.50 -17.01 -15.76
N ASN A 464 -22.36 -17.38 -15.17
CA ASN A 464 -21.60 -16.50 -14.28
C ASN A 464 -20.58 -15.66 -15.05
N SER A 465 -20.04 -16.19 -16.15
CA SER A 465 -19.04 -15.51 -16.95
C SER A 465 -19.09 -15.96 -18.41
N ALA A 466 -18.72 -15.05 -19.31
CA ALA A 466 -18.52 -15.30 -20.71
C ALA A 466 -17.30 -14.53 -21.23
N ALA A 467 -16.49 -15.18 -22.05
CA ALA A 467 -15.25 -14.60 -22.59
C ALA A 467 -15.02 -15.00 -24.04
N PHE A 468 -14.41 -14.10 -24.81
CA PHE A 468 -13.93 -14.37 -26.16
C PHE A 468 -12.59 -15.12 -26.14
N SER A 469 -12.35 -15.92 -27.18
CA SER A 469 -11.02 -16.45 -27.49
C SER A 469 -10.06 -15.31 -27.88
N PRO A 470 -8.74 -15.51 -27.75
CA PRO A 470 -7.74 -14.49 -28.11
C PRO A 470 -7.83 -14.02 -29.58
N ASP A 471 -8.22 -14.92 -30.49
CA ASP A 471 -8.46 -14.59 -31.90
C ASP A 471 -9.85 -13.97 -32.17
N GLY A 472 -10.70 -13.86 -31.14
CA GLY A 472 -12.05 -13.35 -31.20
C GLY A 472 -13.08 -14.25 -31.90
N ARG A 473 -12.70 -15.48 -32.28
CA ARG A 473 -13.54 -16.35 -33.13
C ARG A 473 -14.45 -17.31 -32.38
N ARG A 474 -14.31 -17.45 -31.07
CA ARG A 474 -15.12 -18.35 -30.24
C ARG A 474 -15.44 -17.69 -28.91
N ILE A 475 -16.46 -18.23 -28.25
CA ILE A 475 -16.87 -17.80 -26.92
C ILE A 475 -16.89 -19.01 -26.00
N VAL A 476 -16.45 -18.80 -24.76
CA VAL A 476 -16.60 -19.76 -23.67
C VAL A 476 -17.50 -19.18 -22.60
N THR A 477 -18.46 -19.98 -22.13
CA THR A 477 -19.38 -19.63 -21.04
C THR A 477 -19.23 -20.60 -19.89
N ALA A 478 -19.31 -20.10 -18.65
CA ALA A 478 -19.27 -20.89 -17.42
C ALA A 478 -20.56 -20.71 -16.62
N SER A 479 -21.20 -21.80 -16.23
CA SER A 479 -22.53 -21.77 -15.60
C SER A 479 -22.62 -22.57 -14.31
N ALA A 480 -23.53 -22.12 -13.45
CA ALA A 480 -23.98 -22.82 -12.26
C ALA A 480 -24.66 -24.18 -12.54
N ASP A 481 -24.90 -24.53 -13.81
CA ASP A 481 -25.57 -25.76 -14.22
C ASP A 481 -24.63 -26.98 -14.30
N GLY A 482 -23.34 -26.76 -14.03
CA GLY A 482 -22.32 -27.77 -14.16
C GLY A 482 -21.88 -28.05 -15.59
N THR A 483 -22.02 -27.08 -16.48
CA THR A 483 -21.41 -27.13 -17.81
C THR A 483 -20.67 -25.83 -18.10
N ALA A 484 -19.67 -25.95 -18.96
CA ALA A 484 -19.22 -24.84 -19.78
C ALA A 484 -19.60 -25.12 -21.22
N ARG A 485 -19.69 -24.08 -22.04
CA ARG A 485 -20.08 -24.26 -23.45
C ARG A 485 -19.20 -23.41 -24.34
N ILE A 486 -18.85 -24.00 -25.48
CA ILE A 486 -18.13 -23.34 -26.56
C ILE A 486 -19.12 -23.04 -27.65
N TRP A 487 -19.04 -21.82 -28.09
CA TRP A 487 -19.94 -21.29 -29.08
C TRP A 487 -19.11 -20.78 -30.23
N ASP A 488 -19.57 -21.11 -31.43
CA ASP A 488 -19.20 -20.30 -32.56
C ASP A 488 -19.94 -18.98 -32.47
N LEU A 489 -19.63 -18.18 -33.45
CA LEU A 489 -20.16 -16.85 -33.54
C LEU A 489 -21.58 -16.82 -34.14
N GLU A 490 -22.11 -17.96 -34.58
CA GLU A 490 -23.48 -18.17 -35.05
C GLU A 490 -24.38 -18.72 -33.92
N GLY A 491 -23.85 -18.84 -32.70
CA GLY A 491 -24.57 -19.33 -31.53
C GLY A 491 -24.88 -20.81 -31.58
N ARG A 492 -24.34 -21.49 -32.59
CA ARG A 492 -24.30 -22.92 -32.56
C ARG A 492 -23.37 -23.26 -31.42
N GLU A 493 -23.95 -24.02 -30.51
CA GLU A 493 -23.19 -24.82 -29.58
C GLU A 493 -22.28 -25.72 -30.41
N LEU A 494 -21.05 -25.27 -30.61
CA LEU A 494 -20.02 -26.09 -31.22
C LEU A 494 -19.77 -27.31 -30.34
N ALA A 495 -19.89 -27.09 -29.02
CA ALA A 495 -19.42 -27.99 -28.03
C ALA A 495 -20.03 -27.66 -26.66
N VAL A 496 -20.82 -28.60 -26.09
CA VAL A 496 -21.07 -28.59 -24.65
C VAL A 496 -19.96 -29.34 -23.96
N LEU A 497 -19.32 -28.65 -23.03
CA LEU A 497 -18.30 -29.22 -22.18
C LEU A 497 -19.03 -29.97 -21.04
N ARG A 498 -19.73 -31.06 -21.41
CA ARG A 498 -20.56 -31.86 -20.49
C ARG A 498 -19.71 -32.79 -19.67
N GLY A 499 -20.03 -32.80 -18.39
CA GLY A 499 -19.68 -33.87 -17.49
C GLY A 499 -19.31 -33.38 -16.10
N HIS A 500 -19.29 -32.08 -15.82
CA HIS A 500 -19.16 -31.62 -14.45
C HIS A 500 -20.45 -31.92 -13.65
N ASP A 501 -20.31 -32.39 -12.41
CA ASP A 501 -21.42 -32.76 -11.50
C ASP A 501 -21.81 -31.62 -10.53
N GLY A 502 -21.43 -30.38 -10.83
CA GLY A 502 -21.57 -29.22 -9.95
C GLY A 502 -21.17 -27.92 -10.65
N LEU A 503 -21.50 -26.76 -10.06
CA LEU A 503 -21.35 -25.44 -10.71
C LEU A 503 -19.97 -25.23 -11.34
N VAL A 504 -19.90 -24.73 -12.57
CA VAL A 504 -18.65 -24.26 -13.18
C VAL A 504 -18.45 -22.80 -12.78
N ALA A 505 -17.40 -22.54 -12.01
CA ALA A 505 -17.10 -21.23 -11.46
C ALA A 505 -16.43 -20.32 -12.49
N SER A 506 -15.56 -20.89 -13.33
CA SER A 506 -14.82 -20.14 -14.36
C SER A 506 -14.47 -21.02 -15.56
N ALA A 507 -14.31 -20.36 -16.70
CA ALA A 507 -13.79 -20.97 -17.91
C ALA A 507 -12.88 -19.97 -18.64
N ALA A 508 -11.79 -20.45 -19.20
CA ALA A 508 -10.80 -19.61 -19.90
C ALA A 508 -10.24 -20.32 -21.12
N PHE A 509 -9.93 -19.54 -22.16
CA PHE A 509 -9.16 -20.02 -23.32
C PHE A 509 -7.67 -20.10 -23.00
N SER A 510 -6.98 -21.02 -23.67
CA SER A 510 -5.52 -21.03 -23.74
C SER A 510 -5.00 -19.76 -24.44
N PRO A 511 -3.73 -19.36 -24.19
CA PRO A 511 -3.13 -18.20 -24.85
C PRO A 511 -3.15 -18.28 -26.38
N ASP A 512 -3.02 -19.48 -26.94
CA ASP A 512 -3.11 -19.72 -28.39
C ASP A 512 -4.55 -19.91 -28.90
N GLY A 513 -5.55 -19.88 -28.01
CA GLY A 513 -6.97 -20.01 -28.29
C GLY A 513 -7.44 -21.41 -28.70
N LYS A 514 -6.57 -22.44 -28.63
CA LYS A 514 -6.88 -23.80 -29.12
C LYS A 514 -7.55 -24.72 -28.12
N SER A 515 -7.54 -24.37 -26.84
CA SER A 515 -8.06 -25.21 -25.77
C SER A 515 -8.79 -24.38 -24.72
N ILE A 516 -9.66 -25.00 -23.94
CA ILE A 516 -10.39 -24.36 -22.84
C ILE A 516 -10.18 -25.14 -21.55
N VAL A 517 -9.98 -24.42 -20.45
CA VAL A 517 -10.00 -24.98 -19.10
C VAL A 517 -11.22 -24.51 -18.33
N THR A 518 -11.86 -25.42 -17.60
CA THR A 518 -13.01 -25.15 -16.73
C THR A 518 -12.71 -25.58 -15.30
N ALA A 519 -13.15 -24.78 -14.32
CA ALA A 519 -13.04 -25.10 -12.89
C ALA A 519 -14.43 -25.24 -12.27
N SER A 520 -14.67 -26.30 -11.49
CA SER A 520 -16.01 -26.61 -10.98
C SER A 520 -16.06 -27.00 -9.50
N GLY A 521 -17.22 -26.70 -8.90
CA GLY A 521 -17.65 -27.18 -7.59
C GLY A 521 -17.82 -28.70 -7.49
N ASP A 522 -17.81 -29.40 -8.62
CA ASP A 522 -17.84 -30.87 -8.70
C ASP A 522 -16.52 -31.55 -8.35
N LYS A 523 -15.53 -30.75 -7.95
CA LYS A 523 -14.20 -31.22 -7.55
C LYS A 523 -13.32 -31.65 -8.72
N THR A 524 -13.63 -31.23 -9.94
CA THR A 524 -12.77 -31.45 -11.10
C THR A 524 -12.52 -30.14 -11.82
N ALA A 525 -11.40 -30.09 -12.52
CA ALA A 525 -11.26 -29.20 -13.65
C ALA A 525 -11.31 -30.05 -14.92
N ARG A 526 -11.60 -29.45 -16.05
CA ARG A 526 -11.61 -30.17 -17.31
C ARG A 526 -10.97 -29.34 -18.39
N LEU A 527 -10.24 -30.03 -19.25
CA LEU A 527 -9.64 -29.46 -20.43
C LEU A 527 -10.31 -30.06 -21.66
N TRP A 528 -10.59 -29.14 -22.56
CA TRP A 528 -11.43 -29.39 -23.71
C TRP A 528 -10.71 -28.87 -24.94
N ASP A 529 -10.80 -29.64 -26.01
CA ASP A 529 -10.63 -29.07 -27.31
C ASP A 529 -11.89 -28.31 -27.68
N LEU A 530 -11.85 -27.73 -28.87
CA LEU A 530 -12.93 -26.92 -29.34
C LEU A 530 -14.06 -27.75 -29.98
N GLU A 531 -13.90 -29.09 -30.03
CA GLU A 531 -14.89 -30.07 -30.48
C GLU A 531 -15.66 -30.72 -29.30
N ALA A 532 -15.63 -30.11 -28.11
CA ALA A 532 -16.25 -30.62 -26.88
C ALA A 532 -15.71 -31.96 -26.41
N ARG A 533 -14.66 -32.47 -27.06
CA ARG A 533 -14.05 -33.69 -26.57
C ARG A 533 -13.34 -33.27 -25.29
N PRO A 534 -13.68 -33.92 -24.16
CA PRO A 534 -12.78 -33.84 -23.04
C PRO A 534 -11.46 -34.41 -23.55
N LEU A 535 -10.51 -33.53 -23.85
CA LEU A 535 -9.12 -33.94 -24.05
C LEU A 535 -8.62 -34.61 -22.79
N ALA A 536 -9.18 -34.17 -21.66
CA ALA A 536 -8.64 -34.37 -20.35
C ALA A 536 -9.72 -34.04 -19.29
N VAL A 537 -10.14 -35.03 -18.51
CA VAL A 537 -10.83 -34.75 -17.24
C VAL A 537 -9.76 -34.73 -16.16
N LEU A 538 -9.59 -33.58 -15.52
CA LEU A 538 -8.57 -33.39 -14.50
C LEU A 538 -9.11 -33.92 -13.17
N VAL A 539 -9.25 -35.26 -13.12
CA VAL A 539 -9.78 -36.01 -11.99
C VAL A 539 -8.69 -36.16 -10.95
N GLY A 540 -8.98 -35.68 -9.76
CA GLY A 540 -8.07 -35.86 -8.66
C GLY A 540 -8.49 -35.11 -7.42
N HIS A 541 -9.06 -33.91 -7.56
CA HIS A 541 -9.47 -33.12 -6.41
C HIS A 541 -10.65 -33.75 -5.65
N SER A 542 -10.64 -33.62 -4.32
CA SER A 542 -11.67 -34.20 -3.41
C SER A 542 -12.70 -33.19 -2.88
N SER A 543 -12.57 -31.91 -3.24
CA SER A 543 -13.45 -30.77 -2.89
C SER A 543 -13.44 -29.72 -4.03
N PRO A 544 -14.35 -28.71 -4.03
CA PRO A 544 -14.52 -27.74 -5.12
C PRO A 544 -13.22 -27.13 -5.66
N VAL A 545 -13.06 -27.12 -6.98
CA VAL A 545 -11.99 -26.38 -7.67
C VAL A 545 -12.46 -24.94 -7.85
N GLN A 546 -11.68 -23.99 -7.31
CA GLN A 546 -12.01 -22.57 -7.27
C GLN A 546 -11.49 -21.80 -8.49
N SER A 547 -10.33 -22.23 -9.01
CA SER A 547 -9.69 -21.57 -10.14
C SER A 547 -8.89 -22.56 -10.97
N ALA A 548 -8.81 -22.28 -12.27
CA ALA A 548 -7.93 -22.97 -13.19
C ALA A 548 -7.33 -21.95 -14.18
N ALA A 549 -6.04 -22.10 -14.48
CA ALA A 549 -5.33 -21.20 -15.37
C ALA A 549 -4.33 -21.95 -16.25
N PHE A 550 -4.15 -21.45 -17.48
CA PHE A 550 -3.09 -21.91 -18.37
C PHE A 550 -1.74 -21.32 -17.98
N SER A 551 -0.67 -22.05 -18.30
CA SER A 551 0.68 -21.50 -18.35
C SER A 551 0.80 -20.45 -19.47
N PRO A 552 1.75 -19.50 -19.38
CA PRO A 552 1.97 -18.50 -20.42
C PRO A 552 2.28 -19.08 -21.80
N ASP A 553 2.95 -20.24 -21.85
CA ASP A 553 3.21 -21.00 -23.07
C ASP A 553 2.00 -21.81 -23.57
N GLY A 554 0.94 -21.92 -22.76
CA GLY A 554 -0.29 -22.67 -23.06
C GLY A 554 -0.17 -24.19 -22.95
N GLU A 555 0.99 -24.73 -22.56
CA GLU A 555 1.27 -26.17 -22.59
C GLU A 555 0.78 -26.92 -21.33
N ARG A 556 0.41 -26.19 -20.27
CA ARG A 556 0.04 -26.78 -18.98
C ARG A 556 -1.10 -26.03 -18.33
N ILE A 557 -1.74 -26.70 -17.38
CA ILE A 557 -2.83 -26.14 -16.57
C ILE A 557 -2.49 -26.29 -15.10
N VAL A 558 -2.81 -25.26 -14.32
CA VAL A 558 -2.82 -25.32 -12.85
C VAL A 558 -4.23 -25.14 -12.32
N THR A 559 -4.59 -25.96 -11.34
CA THR A 559 -5.89 -25.91 -10.64
C THR A 559 -5.68 -25.68 -9.16
N ALA A 560 -6.57 -24.92 -8.52
CA ALA A 560 -6.57 -24.66 -7.08
C ALA A 560 -7.91 -25.07 -6.46
N SER A 561 -7.88 -25.78 -5.33
CA SER A 561 -9.08 -26.39 -4.74
C SER A 561 -9.17 -26.23 -3.22
N VAL A 562 -10.42 -26.23 -2.74
CA VAL A 562 -10.80 -26.34 -1.32
C VAL A 562 -10.27 -27.64 -0.71
N ASP A 563 -9.92 -28.62 -1.53
CA ASP A 563 -9.45 -29.95 -1.12
C ASP A 563 -8.03 -29.99 -0.60
N LYS A 564 -7.43 -28.80 -0.46
CA LYS A 564 -6.09 -28.58 0.03
C LYS A 564 -4.99 -28.99 -0.95
N THR A 565 -5.30 -29.13 -2.22
CA THR A 565 -4.28 -29.36 -3.25
C THR A 565 -4.41 -28.33 -4.35
N ALA A 566 -3.28 -28.04 -4.97
CA ALA A 566 -3.27 -27.60 -6.35
C ALA A 566 -2.79 -28.77 -7.20
N ARG A 567 -3.11 -28.77 -8.49
CA ARG A 567 -2.68 -29.85 -9.39
C ARG A 567 -2.24 -29.28 -10.72
N VAL A 568 -1.26 -29.95 -11.32
CA VAL A 568 -0.68 -29.59 -12.62
C VAL A 568 -0.94 -30.71 -13.58
N TRP A 569 -1.36 -30.30 -14.76
CA TRP A 569 -1.88 -31.19 -15.76
C TRP A 569 -1.21 -30.89 -17.08
N ASP A 570 -0.92 -31.94 -17.84
CA ASP A 570 -0.69 -31.80 -19.27
C ASP A 570 -2.03 -31.65 -19.98
N LEU A 571 -1.94 -31.43 -21.27
CA LEU A 571 -3.12 -31.32 -22.11
C LEU A 571 -3.78 -32.68 -22.39
N GLU A 572 -3.12 -33.80 -22.03
CA GLU A 572 -3.69 -35.16 -22.08
C GLU A 572 -4.48 -35.51 -20.80
N GLY A 573 -4.57 -34.58 -19.85
CA GLY A 573 -5.29 -34.78 -18.59
C GLY A 573 -4.63 -35.76 -17.67
N ARG A 574 -3.41 -36.18 -18.01
CA ARG A 574 -2.57 -36.84 -17.06
C ARG A 574 -2.23 -35.79 -16.04
N GLU A 575 -2.53 -36.15 -14.81
CA GLU A 575 -1.92 -35.51 -13.68
C GLU A 575 -0.41 -35.68 -13.84
N LEU A 576 0.24 -34.61 -14.29
CA LEU A 576 1.70 -34.55 -14.29
C LEU A 576 2.19 -34.47 -12.85
N ALA A 577 1.34 -33.88 -12.00
CA ALA A 577 1.72 -33.50 -10.67
C ALA A 577 0.52 -33.17 -9.79
N VAL A 578 0.47 -33.81 -8.62
CA VAL A 578 -0.29 -33.28 -7.49
C VAL A 578 0.66 -32.43 -6.67
N LEU A 579 0.25 -31.19 -6.44
CA LEU A 579 0.95 -30.29 -5.54
C LEU A 579 0.52 -30.64 -4.10
N LEU A 580 0.96 -31.83 -3.66
CA LEU A 580 0.65 -32.42 -2.36
C LEU A 580 1.46 -31.72 -1.29
N GLY A 581 0.74 -31.18 -0.32
CA GLY A 581 1.40 -30.61 0.82
C GLY A 581 0.51 -29.71 1.65
N HIS A 582 -0.44 -28.99 1.05
CA HIS A 582 -1.25 -28.06 1.82
C HIS A 582 -2.23 -28.77 2.76
N ASP A 583 -2.47 -28.19 3.94
CA ASP A 583 -3.35 -28.74 5.00
C ASP A 583 -4.73 -28.04 5.09
N GLY A 584 -5.01 -27.14 4.15
CA GLY A 584 -6.15 -26.21 4.10
C GLY A 584 -6.43 -25.75 2.67
N ALA A 585 -7.59 -25.13 2.44
CA ALA A 585 -8.07 -24.76 1.11
C ALA A 585 -7.05 -23.89 0.33
N VAL A 586 -6.75 -24.27 -0.91
CA VAL A 586 -5.94 -23.48 -1.83
C VAL A 586 -6.86 -22.52 -2.58
N PHE A 587 -6.66 -21.22 -2.39
CA PHE A 587 -7.52 -20.18 -2.97
C PHE A 587 -7.07 -19.74 -4.36
N SER A 588 -5.76 -19.76 -4.60
CA SER A 588 -5.17 -19.32 -5.86
C SER A 588 -3.93 -20.13 -6.18
N ALA A 589 -3.76 -20.38 -7.48
CA ALA A 589 -2.55 -20.93 -8.05
C ALA A 589 -2.23 -20.18 -9.35
N ALA A 590 -0.97 -19.80 -9.53
CA ALA A 590 -0.54 -19.02 -10.69
C ALA A 590 0.83 -19.49 -11.19
N PHE A 591 1.00 -19.48 -12.51
CA PHE A 591 2.31 -19.69 -13.13
C PHE A 591 3.20 -18.45 -13.00
N SER A 592 4.51 -18.68 -12.96
CA SER A 592 5.49 -17.63 -13.18
C SER A 592 5.39 -17.05 -14.60
N PRO A 593 5.89 -15.81 -14.84
CA PRO A 593 5.86 -15.20 -16.17
C PRO A 593 6.56 -16.02 -17.27
N ASP A 594 7.57 -16.81 -16.91
CA ASP A 594 8.26 -17.74 -17.83
C ASP A 594 7.60 -19.14 -17.89
N GLY A 595 6.50 -19.32 -17.14
CA GLY A 595 5.75 -20.57 -16.99
C GLY A 595 6.45 -21.66 -16.20
N LYS A 596 7.72 -21.49 -15.79
CA LYS A 596 8.56 -22.58 -15.23
C LYS A 596 8.19 -23.03 -13.84
N ARG A 597 7.47 -22.21 -13.09
CA ARG A 597 7.14 -22.44 -11.68
C ARG A 597 5.69 -22.11 -11.43
N ILE A 598 5.17 -22.63 -10.33
CA ILE A 598 3.83 -22.35 -9.85
C ILE A 598 3.91 -21.87 -8.42
N VAL A 599 3.11 -20.87 -8.08
CA VAL A 599 2.89 -20.44 -6.69
C VAL A 599 1.45 -20.73 -6.29
N THR A 600 1.27 -21.29 -5.09
CA THR A 600 -0.04 -21.55 -4.48
C THR A 600 -0.19 -20.77 -3.18
N ALA A 601 -1.40 -20.27 -2.89
CA ALA A 601 -1.75 -19.58 -1.64
C ALA A 601 -2.89 -20.32 -0.93
N SER A 602 -2.74 -20.59 0.37
CA SER A 602 -3.64 -21.47 1.10
C SER A 602 -4.06 -20.97 2.49
N HIS A 603 -5.26 -21.40 2.87
CA HIS A 603 -5.82 -21.31 4.21
C HIS A 603 -5.00 -22.07 5.27
N ASP A 604 -4.13 -22.98 4.84
CA ASP A 604 -3.24 -23.74 5.71
C ASP A 604 -2.06 -22.94 6.27
N LYS A 605 -2.04 -21.64 5.99
CA LYS A 605 -1.01 -20.70 6.41
C LYS A 605 0.33 -20.87 5.69
N THR A 606 0.34 -21.52 4.54
CA THR A 606 1.53 -21.64 3.70
C THR A 606 1.23 -21.16 2.29
N ALA A 607 2.27 -20.68 1.63
CA ALA A 607 2.33 -20.73 0.18
C ALA A 607 3.33 -21.82 -0.20
N ARG A 608 3.26 -22.32 -1.43
CA ARG A 608 4.21 -23.32 -1.91
C ARG A 608 4.61 -22.99 -3.34
N ILE A 609 5.87 -23.23 -3.65
CA ILE A 609 6.42 -23.15 -4.99
C ILE A 609 6.70 -24.56 -5.46
N TRP A 610 6.27 -24.80 -6.69
CA TRP A 610 6.31 -26.10 -7.30
C TRP A 610 7.05 -26.00 -8.60
N ASP A 611 7.77 -27.07 -8.92
CA ASP A 611 8.12 -27.30 -10.30
C ASP A 611 6.89 -27.81 -11.04
N ARG A 612 7.09 -27.83 -12.34
CA ARG A 612 6.18 -28.36 -13.31
C ARG A 612 5.90 -29.86 -13.11
N GLU A 613 6.76 -30.60 -12.40
CA GLU A 613 6.66 -32.03 -12.07
C GLU A 613 6.05 -32.28 -10.69
N GLY A 614 5.54 -31.24 -10.03
CA GLY A 614 4.83 -31.31 -8.75
C GLY A 614 5.70 -31.64 -7.57
N ARG A 615 7.00 -31.69 -7.80
CA ARG A 615 7.92 -31.64 -6.69
C ARG A 615 7.77 -30.26 -6.11
N GLU A 616 7.46 -30.25 -4.83
CA GLU A 616 7.65 -29.06 -4.03
C GLU A 616 9.12 -28.67 -4.17
N LEU A 617 9.36 -27.59 -4.91
CA LEU A 617 10.69 -27.00 -4.96
C LEU A 617 10.99 -26.31 -3.64
N ALA A 618 9.92 -25.85 -2.99
CA ALA A 618 10.00 -24.80 -2.02
C ALA A 618 8.70 -24.67 -1.23
N LEU A 619 8.73 -25.09 0.03
CA LEU A 619 7.69 -24.76 0.99
C LEU A 619 7.89 -23.32 1.48
N LEU A 620 6.94 -22.44 1.20
CA LEU A 620 6.93 -21.08 1.74
C LEU A 620 6.25 -21.09 3.11
N ALA A 621 6.82 -21.90 4.01
CA ALA A 621 6.31 -22.06 5.38
C ALA A 621 6.80 -20.94 6.28
N GLY A 622 5.84 -20.46 7.06
CA GLY A 622 6.12 -19.67 8.25
C GLY A 622 5.06 -18.62 8.53
N HIS A 623 4.06 -18.43 7.65
CA HIS A 623 2.90 -17.67 8.04
C HIS A 623 2.11 -18.38 9.17
N ASP A 624 1.56 -17.63 10.11
CA ASP A 624 0.79 -18.13 11.27
C ASP A 624 -0.75 -18.07 11.06
N GLY A 625 -1.18 -17.67 9.85
CA GLY A 625 -2.56 -17.35 9.44
C GLY A 625 -2.71 -17.46 7.92
N TRP A 626 -3.94 -17.38 7.40
CA TRP A 626 -4.25 -17.74 6.01
C TRP A 626 -3.45 -16.91 5.01
N VAL A 627 -2.81 -17.56 4.04
CA VAL A 627 -2.17 -16.84 2.94
C VAL A 627 -3.27 -16.49 1.94
N MET A 628 -3.58 -15.20 1.86
CA MET A 628 -4.70 -14.67 1.08
C MET A 628 -4.31 -14.38 -0.36
N SER A 629 -3.04 -14.05 -0.61
CA SER A 629 -2.51 -13.77 -1.93
C SER A 629 -1.06 -14.20 -2.07
N ALA A 630 -0.70 -14.63 -3.29
CA ALA A 630 0.67 -14.89 -3.69
C ALA A 630 0.86 -14.45 -5.15
N ALA A 631 1.96 -13.76 -5.43
CA ALA A 631 2.25 -13.25 -6.77
C ALA A 631 3.75 -13.30 -7.08
N PHE A 632 4.08 -13.63 -8.33
CA PHE A 632 5.44 -13.50 -8.86
C PHE A 632 5.78 -12.05 -9.17
N SER A 633 7.05 -11.69 -9.02
CA SER A 633 7.62 -10.50 -9.64
C SER A 633 7.57 -10.60 -11.17
N ARG A 634 7.66 -9.47 -11.88
CA ARG A 634 7.63 -9.45 -13.35
C ARG A 634 8.73 -10.26 -14.02
N ASP A 635 9.90 -10.34 -13.39
CA ASP A 635 11.02 -11.16 -13.85
C ASP A 635 10.92 -12.64 -13.40
N GLY A 636 9.87 -12.99 -12.64
CA GLY A 636 9.61 -14.32 -12.10
C GLY A 636 10.54 -14.76 -10.98
N LYS A 637 11.53 -13.96 -10.58
CA LYS A 637 12.60 -14.37 -9.64
C LYS A 637 12.18 -14.39 -8.17
N ARG A 638 11.10 -13.68 -7.83
CA ARG A 638 10.65 -13.53 -6.45
C ARG A 638 9.15 -13.72 -6.35
N ILE A 639 8.73 -14.10 -5.16
CA ILE A 639 7.32 -14.24 -4.81
C ILE A 639 7.05 -13.32 -3.62
N VAL A 640 5.90 -12.64 -3.66
CA VAL A 640 5.34 -11.96 -2.48
C VAL A 640 4.07 -12.67 -2.03
N THR A 641 3.96 -12.90 -0.72
CA THR A 641 2.74 -13.43 -0.09
C THR A 641 2.20 -12.45 0.94
N GLY A 642 0.87 -12.29 1.00
CA GLY A 642 0.17 -11.51 2.02
C GLY A 642 -0.78 -12.40 2.83
N SER A 643 -0.79 -12.25 4.16
CA SER A 643 -1.48 -13.19 5.06
C SER A 643 -2.30 -12.50 6.16
N ASP A 644 -3.32 -13.23 6.62
CA ASP A 644 -4.12 -12.93 7.81
C ASP A 644 -3.28 -12.91 9.11
N ASP A 645 -2.10 -13.54 9.06
CA ASP A 645 -1.13 -13.57 10.15
C ASP A 645 -0.41 -12.25 10.43
N ARG A 646 -0.81 -11.19 9.72
CA ARG A 646 -0.28 -9.83 9.86
C ARG A 646 1.14 -9.67 9.33
N THR A 647 1.56 -10.56 8.45
CA THR A 647 2.86 -10.44 7.77
C THR A 647 2.67 -10.58 6.27
N ALA A 648 3.62 -10.00 5.54
CA ALA A 648 3.90 -10.44 4.19
C ALA A 648 5.26 -11.13 4.19
N ARG A 649 5.56 -11.91 3.17
CA ARG A 649 6.86 -12.57 3.05
C ARG A 649 7.33 -12.54 1.61
N ILE A 650 8.64 -12.39 1.45
CA ILE A 650 9.33 -12.50 0.17
C ILE A 650 10.11 -13.79 0.18
N TRP A 651 9.99 -14.48 -0.94
CA TRP A 651 10.58 -15.78 -1.11
C TRP A 651 11.42 -15.77 -2.36
N ASP A 652 12.56 -16.45 -2.26
CA ASP A 652 13.24 -16.88 -3.46
C ASP A 652 12.47 -18.04 -4.06
N GLN A 653 12.98 -18.43 -5.20
CA GLN A 653 12.49 -19.53 -5.96
C GLN A 653 12.73 -20.89 -5.27
N GLU A 654 13.69 -20.95 -4.34
CA GLU A 654 14.11 -22.13 -3.57
C GLU A 654 13.35 -22.24 -2.23
N GLY A 655 12.40 -21.34 -1.98
CA GLY A 655 11.52 -21.35 -0.82
C GLY A 655 12.19 -20.89 0.46
N HIS A 656 13.43 -20.43 0.35
CA HIS A 656 13.99 -19.66 1.41
C HIS A 656 13.20 -18.37 1.49
N GLU A 657 12.71 -18.13 2.70
CA GLU A 657 12.31 -16.79 3.08
C GLU A 657 13.55 -15.91 2.88
N LEU A 658 13.56 -15.14 1.79
CA LEU A 658 14.53 -14.08 1.59
C LEU A 658 14.33 -13.00 2.63
N ALA A 659 13.07 -12.81 3.03
CA ALA A 659 12.65 -11.67 3.80
C ALA A 659 11.26 -11.89 4.41
N LEU A 660 11.20 -11.96 5.74
CA LEU A 660 9.96 -11.76 6.48
C LEU A 660 9.64 -10.26 6.55
N LEU A 661 8.51 -9.88 5.96
CA LEU A 661 7.95 -8.53 6.05
C LEU A 661 7.09 -8.43 7.32
N ALA A 662 7.75 -8.67 8.46
CA ALA A 662 7.09 -8.65 9.76
C ALA A 662 6.99 -7.23 10.30
N GLY A 663 5.77 -6.88 10.64
CA GLY A 663 5.54 -5.84 11.61
C GLY A 663 4.13 -5.30 11.64
N HIS A 664 3.26 -5.67 10.68
CA HIS A 664 1.85 -5.30 10.77
C HIS A 664 1.19 -5.94 12.01
N ASP A 665 0.19 -5.25 12.58
CA ASP A 665 -0.53 -5.67 13.79
C ASP A 665 -1.91 -6.30 13.50
N ARG A 666 -2.31 -6.36 12.23
CA ARG A 666 -3.58 -6.91 11.71
C ARG A 666 -3.35 -7.49 10.29
N PRO A 667 -4.31 -8.24 9.72
CA PRO A 667 -4.18 -8.90 8.42
C PRO A 667 -3.62 -8.01 7.31
N VAL A 668 -2.73 -8.57 6.49
CA VAL A 668 -2.23 -7.93 5.27
C VAL A 668 -3.14 -8.34 4.12
N TYR A 669 -3.88 -7.39 3.57
CA TYR A 669 -4.87 -7.67 2.52
C TYR A 669 -4.24 -7.68 1.13
N SER A 670 -3.23 -6.85 0.90
CA SER A 670 -2.60 -6.71 -0.41
C SER A 670 -1.10 -6.57 -0.28
N ALA A 671 -0.37 -7.27 -1.14
CA ALA A 671 1.06 -7.10 -1.31
C ALA A 671 1.39 -7.04 -2.80
N ALA A 672 2.15 -6.03 -3.23
CA ALA A 672 2.46 -5.80 -4.63
C ALA A 672 3.91 -5.37 -4.84
N PHE A 673 4.51 -5.85 -5.93
CA PHE A 673 5.81 -5.38 -6.40
C PHE A 673 5.72 -3.99 -7.02
N SER A 674 6.78 -3.20 -6.86
CA SER A 674 7.00 -1.97 -7.63
C SER A 674 7.11 -2.25 -9.13
N PRO A 675 6.92 -1.24 -10.00
CA PRO A 675 7.01 -1.42 -11.45
C PRO A 675 8.34 -2.02 -11.93
N ASP A 676 9.44 -1.67 -11.24
CA ASP A 676 10.79 -2.17 -11.48
C ASP A 676 11.09 -3.51 -10.79
N GLY A 677 10.17 -4.02 -9.96
CA GLY A 677 10.28 -5.28 -9.22
C GLY A 677 11.21 -5.26 -8.01
N ASN A 678 11.77 -4.10 -7.63
CA ASN A 678 12.80 -4.01 -6.59
C ASN A 678 12.28 -3.66 -5.19
N ARG A 679 10.98 -3.40 -5.04
CA ARG A 679 10.37 -3.06 -3.76
C ARG A 679 8.98 -3.66 -3.66
N ILE A 680 8.48 -3.73 -2.44
CA ILE A 680 7.13 -4.25 -2.16
C ILE A 680 6.38 -3.28 -1.29
N VAL A 681 5.12 -3.03 -1.64
CA VAL A 681 4.17 -2.29 -0.81
C VAL A 681 3.14 -3.25 -0.22
N THR A 682 2.86 -3.12 1.07
CA THR A 682 1.84 -3.88 1.78
C THR A 682 0.82 -2.97 2.43
N GLY A 683 -0.47 -3.25 2.21
CA GLY A 683 -1.60 -2.56 2.84
C GLY A 683 -2.31 -3.48 3.82
N SER A 684 -2.63 -2.96 5.01
CA SER A 684 -3.13 -3.79 6.12
C SER A 684 -4.32 -3.17 6.85
N ALA A 685 -5.09 -4.07 7.48
CA ALA A 685 -6.12 -3.76 8.46
C ALA A 685 -5.60 -3.04 9.72
N ASP A 686 -4.29 -2.91 9.92
CA ASP A 686 -3.70 -2.25 11.09
C ASP A 686 -3.55 -0.74 10.93
N SER A 687 -4.14 -0.20 9.86
CA SER A 687 -4.05 1.20 9.51
C SER A 687 -2.64 1.64 9.11
N THR A 688 -1.76 0.73 8.70
CA THR A 688 -0.44 1.08 8.19
C THR A 688 -0.23 0.54 6.80
N THR A 689 0.63 1.22 6.05
CA THR A 689 1.26 0.68 4.85
C THR A 689 2.75 0.54 5.11
N ARG A 690 3.38 -0.45 4.52
CA ARG A 690 4.83 -0.63 4.68
C ARG A 690 5.49 -0.82 3.33
N LEU A 691 6.66 -0.21 3.19
CA LEU A 691 7.57 -0.47 2.08
C LEU A 691 8.69 -1.35 2.58
N TRP A 692 9.01 -2.31 1.74
CA TRP A 692 10.02 -3.29 2.02
C TRP A 692 11.02 -3.32 0.88
N ASP A 693 12.28 -3.45 1.24
CA ASP A 693 13.25 -3.98 0.32
C ASP A 693 13.10 -5.50 0.25
N LEU A 694 13.90 -6.06 -0.61
CA LEU A 694 13.87 -7.47 -0.93
C LEU A 694 14.61 -8.29 0.14
N GLU A 695 15.30 -7.63 1.08
CA GLU A 695 15.93 -8.20 2.27
C GLU A 695 15.01 -8.15 3.50
N GLY A 696 13.76 -7.72 3.32
CA GLY A 696 12.73 -7.72 4.37
C GLY A 696 12.96 -6.68 5.43
N ARG A 697 13.93 -5.80 5.19
CA ARG A 697 14.03 -4.59 5.96
C ARG A 697 12.86 -3.74 5.51
N GLN A 698 12.08 -3.39 6.49
CA GLN A 698 11.16 -2.29 6.34
C GLN A 698 12.00 -1.06 5.98
N LEU A 699 11.98 -0.69 4.70
CA LEU A 699 12.60 0.53 4.21
C LEU A 699 11.88 1.74 4.77
N ALA A 700 10.56 1.61 4.86
CA ALA A 700 9.68 2.64 5.36
C ALA A 700 8.45 2.04 6.03
N LEU A 701 8.08 2.62 7.17
CA LEU A 701 6.75 2.48 7.73
C LEU A 701 5.99 3.75 7.40
N PHE A 702 4.88 3.58 6.68
CA PHE A 702 3.93 4.64 6.43
C PHE A 702 2.90 4.62 7.55
N PHE A 703 3.31 5.19 8.69
CA PHE A 703 2.46 5.36 9.86
C PHE A 703 1.73 6.70 9.76
N GLY A 704 0.44 6.68 10.03
CA GLY A 704 -0.34 7.90 10.10
C GLY A 704 -1.84 7.68 9.95
N HIS A 705 -2.26 6.62 9.25
CA HIS A 705 -3.68 6.33 9.12
C HIS A 705 -4.29 5.80 10.44
N ASP A 706 -5.53 6.21 10.73
CA ASP A 706 -6.24 5.85 11.97
C ASP A 706 -7.20 4.64 11.80
N ARG A 707 -7.39 4.18 10.56
CA ARG A 707 -8.27 3.05 10.18
C ARG A 707 -7.66 2.23 9.02
N PRO A 708 -8.20 1.03 8.72
CA PRO A 708 -7.65 0.13 7.71
C PRO A 708 -7.27 0.81 6.39
N VAL A 709 -6.08 0.49 5.90
CA VAL A 709 -5.66 0.86 4.55
C VAL A 709 -6.24 -0.15 3.58
N ASN A 710 -7.15 0.30 2.72
CA ASN A 710 -7.87 -0.56 1.80
C ASN A 710 -7.09 -0.78 0.50
N SER A 711 -6.25 0.18 0.12
CA SER A 711 -5.46 0.13 -1.10
C SER A 711 -4.15 0.89 -0.95
N ALA A 712 -3.10 0.34 -1.53
CA ALA A 712 -1.79 0.97 -1.66
C ALA A 712 -1.25 0.72 -3.07
N ALA A 713 -0.76 1.78 -3.71
CA ALA A 713 -0.28 1.71 -5.09
C ALA A 713 1.01 2.51 -5.28
N PHE A 714 1.90 1.97 -6.12
CA PHE A 714 3.08 2.70 -6.59
C PHE A 714 2.70 3.72 -7.65
N SER A 715 3.47 4.82 -7.71
CA SER A 715 3.49 5.69 -8.88
C SER A 715 3.99 4.95 -10.13
N PRO A 716 3.67 5.42 -11.35
CA PRO A 716 4.09 4.77 -12.58
C PRO A 716 5.61 4.62 -12.73
N ASP A 717 6.37 5.60 -12.21
CA ASP A 717 7.83 5.57 -12.16
C ASP A 717 8.40 4.76 -10.97
N GLY A 718 7.53 4.26 -10.08
CA GLY A 718 7.89 3.50 -8.89
C GLY A 718 8.54 4.32 -7.77
N THR A 719 8.58 5.65 -7.86
CA THR A 719 9.29 6.52 -6.91
C THR A 719 8.47 6.96 -5.70
N ARG A 720 7.16 6.73 -5.71
CA ARG A 720 6.22 7.19 -4.66
C ARG A 720 5.13 6.15 -4.40
N ILE A 721 4.48 6.27 -3.26
CA ILE A 721 3.32 5.45 -2.89
C ILE A 721 2.15 6.34 -2.51
N VAL A 722 0.95 5.95 -2.95
CA VAL A 722 -0.31 6.51 -2.47
C VAL A 722 -1.10 5.45 -1.71
N THR A 723 -1.65 5.85 -0.57
CA THR A 723 -2.49 5.00 0.29
C THR A 723 -3.87 5.61 0.44
N ALA A 724 -4.90 4.77 0.42
CA ALA A 724 -6.29 5.15 0.67
C ALA A 724 -6.83 4.40 1.90
N SER A 725 -7.39 5.15 2.85
CA SER A 725 -7.83 4.60 4.14
C SER A 725 -9.28 4.91 4.47
N ALA A 726 -9.86 4.00 5.24
CA ALA A 726 -11.13 4.18 5.92
C ALA A 726 -11.13 5.31 6.98
N ASP A 727 -10.00 5.98 7.25
CA ASP A 727 -9.94 7.10 8.20
C ASP A 727 -10.35 8.45 7.59
N GLY A 728 -10.60 8.46 6.29
CA GLY A 728 -10.95 9.66 5.54
C GLY A 728 -9.74 10.48 5.11
N THR A 729 -8.57 9.86 5.00
CA THR A 729 -7.40 10.47 4.37
C THR A 729 -6.85 9.56 3.28
N ALA A 730 -6.21 10.19 2.29
CA ALA A 730 -5.18 9.53 1.51
C ALA A 730 -3.85 10.13 1.92
N ARG A 731 -2.78 9.37 1.75
CA ARG A 731 -1.43 9.84 2.07
C ARG A 731 -0.48 9.50 0.96
N LEU A 732 0.41 10.45 0.68
CA LEU A 732 1.47 10.33 -0.28
C LEU A 732 2.80 10.25 0.47
N TRP A 733 3.58 9.28 0.04
CA TRP A 733 4.82 8.93 0.71
C TRP A 733 5.94 8.89 -0.30
N ASP A 734 7.12 9.33 0.14
CA ASP A 734 8.36 8.92 -0.49
C ASP A 734 8.67 7.49 -0.09
N LEU A 735 9.77 6.96 -0.61
CA LEU A 735 10.17 5.59 -0.29
C LEU A 735 10.95 5.51 1.03
N GLU A 736 11.22 6.66 1.68
CA GLU A 736 11.86 6.75 3.00
C GLU A 736 10.85 6.74 4.15
N GLY A 737 9.55 6.63 3.86
CA GLY A 737 8.52 6.63 4.89
C GLY A 737 8.18 8.01 5.40
N ARG A 738 8.79 9.04 4.81
CA ARG A 738 8.35 10.39 5.08
C ARG A 738 7.06 10.55 4.33
N GLU A 739 6.07 10.91 5.11
CA GLU A 739 4.89 11.52 4.57
C GLU A 739 5.35 12.76 3.79
N LEU A 740 5.27 12.70 2.47
CA LEU A 740 5.47 13.87 1.63
C LEU A 740 4.28 14.80 1.76
N ALA A 741 3.12 14.18 1.99
CA ALA A 741 1.84 14.86 2.08
C ALA A 741 0.77 13.95 2.70
N THR A 742 0.09 14.41 3.74
CA THR A 742 -1.27 13.95 3.99
C THR A 742 -2.23 14.76 3.16
N LEU A 743 -3.06 14.05 2.40
CA LEU A 743 -4.10 14.60 1.58
C LEU A 743 -5.33 14.84 2.48
N HIS A 744 -5.19 15.83 3.36
CA HIS A 744 -6.17 16.18 4.38
C HIS A 744 -7.35 16.92 3.78
N GLY A 745 -8.53 16.42 4.11
CA GLY A 745 -9.73 17.21 4.03
C GLY A 745 -10.98 16.41 3.78
N HIS A 746 -10.91 15.12 3.43
CA HIS A 746 -12.12 14.32 3.30
C HIS A 746 -12.79 14.10 4.66
N ASP A 747 -14.12 14.22 4.71
CA ASP A 747 -14.94 14.05 5.94
C ASP A 747 -15.51 12.61 6.08
N GLY A 748 -15.01 11.65 5.29
CA GLY A 748 -15.55 10.30 5.13
C GLY A 748 -14.55 9.35 4.47
N LEU A 749 -14.85 8.04 4.40
CA LEU A 749 -13.92 6.98 3.99
C LEU A 749 -13.30 7.28 2.62
N VAL A 750 -11.97 7.24 2.49
CA VAL A 750 -11.33 7.26 1.17
C VAL A 750 -11.32 5.84 0.63
N LEU A 751 -12.08 5.62 -0.44
CA LEU A 751 -12.31 4.30 -1.04
C LEU A 751 -11.24 3.94 -2.05
N SER A 752 -10.68 4.93 -2.74
CA SER A 752 -9.63 4.73 -3.74
C SER A 752 -8.74 5.96 -3.86
N ALA A 753 -7.47 5.71 -4.19
CA ALA A 753 -6.52 6.73 -4.58
C ALA A 753 -5.68 6.21 -5.76
N SER A 754 -5.43 7.07 -6.74
CA SER A 754 -4.64 6.70 -7.93
C SER A 754 -3.75 7.84 -8.38
N PHE A 755 -2.58 7.48 -8.93
CA PHE A 755 -1.70 8.42 -9.61
C PHE A 755 -2.21 8.76 -11.01
N SER A 756 -1.91 9.98 -11.45
CA SER A 756 -1.99 10.33 -12.87
C SER A 756 -1.01 9.48 -13.70
N PRO A 757 -1.26 9.30 -15.01
CA PRO A 757 -0.36 8.53 -15.88
C PRO A 757 1.08 9.06 -15.94
N ASP A 758 1.27 10.37 -15.78
CA ASP A 758 2.59 11.01 -15.69
C ASP A 758 3.22 10.96 -14.28
N GLY A 759 2.49 10.40 -13.30
CA GLY A 759 2.91 10.30 -11.90
C GLY A 759 2.93 11.61 -11.12
N LYS A 760 2.49 12.73 -11.72
CA LYS A 760 2.65 14.08 -11.12
C LYS A 760 1.52 14.51 -10.20
N ARG A 761 0.42 13.76 -10.14
CA ARG A 761 -0.80 14.13 -9.42
C ARG A 761 -1.49 12.91 -8.85
N ILE A 762 -2.37 13.16 -7.89
CA ILE A 762 -3.17 12.13 -7.24
C ILE A 762 -4.63 12.54 -7.26
N VAL A 763 -5.51 11.58 -7.51
CA VAL A 763 -6.94 11.73 -7.32
C VAL A 763 -7.43 10.76 -6.24
N THR A 764 -8.27 11.27 -5.34
CA THR A 764 -8.91 10.51 -4.27
C THR A 764 -10.43 10.54 -4.43
N ALA A 765 -11.08 9.41 -4.14
CA ALA A 765 -12.54 9.26 -4.13
C ALA A 765 -13.01 8.87 -2.72
N SER A 766 -14.03 9.57 -2.20
CA SER A 766 -14.47 9.40 -0.82
C SER A 766 -15.99 9.32 -0.66
N SER A 767 -16.41 8.64 0.42
CA SER A 767 -17.80 8.64 0.90
C SER A 767 -18.24 10.01 1.42
N ASP A 768 -17.35 10.99 1.54
CA ASP A 768 -17.67 12.37 1.94
C ASP A 768 -18.27 13.22 0.83
N ARG A 769 -18.58 12.60 -0.31
CA ARG A 769 -19.18 13.25 -1.50
C ARG A 769 -18.24 14.19 -2.23
N THR A 770 -16.94 14.13 -1.95
CA THR A 770 -15.94 14.89 -2.70
C THR A 770 -14.92 13.94 -3.31
N ALA A 771 -14.39 14.35 -4.46
CA ALA A 771 -13.12 13.86 -4.92
C ALA A 771 -12.13 15.00 -4.75
N ARG A 772 -10.86 14.67 -4.58
CA ARG A 772 -9.85 15.70 -4.39
C ARG A 772 -8.66 15.43 -5.28
N LEU A 773 -8.15 16.52 -5.86
CA LEU A 773 -6.98 16.53 -6.70
C LEU A 773 -5.85 17.18 -5.94
N TRP A 774 -4.72 16.50 -5.96
CA TRP A 774 -3.58 16.85 -5.14
C TRP A 774 -2.33 16.98 -6.00
N ASP A 775 -1.49 17.94 -5.65
CA ASP A 775 -0.09 17.90 -6.04
C ASP A 775 0.63 16.90 -5.16
N LEU A 776 1.93 16.77 -5.42
CA LEU A 776 2.73 15.83 -4.67
C LEU A 776 3.30 16.44 -3.38
N GLU A 777 3.06 17.73 -3.15
CA GLU A 777 3.37 18.47 -1.94
C GLU A 777 2.20 18.44 -0.93
N GLY A 778 1.08 17.81 -1.29
CA GLY A 778 -0.10 17.67 -0.43
C GLY A 778 -0.98 18.89 -0.41
N HIS A 779 -0.65 19.90 -1.22
CA HIS A 779 -1.60 20.95 -1.45
C HIS A 779 -2.75 20.34 -2.23
N GLU A 780 -3.92 20.52 -1.64
CA GLU A 780 -5.14 20.39 -2.37
C GLU A 780 -5.11 21.39 -3.53
N LEU A 781 -4.84 20.86 -4.73
CA LEU A 781 -4.92 21.66 -5.95
C LEU A 781 -6.37 22.01 -6.24
N ALA A 782 -7.27 21.09 -5.90
CA ALA A 782 -8.69 21.37 -5.82
C ALA A 782 -9.46 20.34 -5.01
N VAL A 783 -10.49 20.82 -4.33
CA VAL A 783 -11.64 20.00 -4.01
C VAL A 783 -12.57 19.96 -5.23
N LEU A 784 -12.83 18.76 -5.70
CA LEU A 784 -13.82 18.50 -6.73
C LEU A 784 -15.19 18.43 -6.04
N ARG A 785 -15.65 19.60 -5.55
CA ARG A 785 -16.93 19.75 -4.84
C ARG A 785 -18.06 19.83 -5.82
N GLY A 786 -19.08 19.06 -5.50
CA GLY A 786 -20.39 19.29 -6.04
C GLY A 786 -21.28 18.07 -5.95
N HIS A 787 -20.73 16.87 -5.75
CA HIS A 787 -21.54 15.68 -5.56
C HIS A 787 -22.35 15.76 -4.24
N ASP A 788 -23.59 15.30 -4.27
CA ASP A 788 -24.51 15.25 -3.11
C ASP A 788 -24.55 13.85 -2.42
N GLY A 789 -23.62 12.96 -2.75
CA GLY A 789 -23.56 11.54 -2.37
C GLY A 789 -22.15 10.93 -2.56
N ASP A 790 -21.89 9.80 -1.91
CA ASP A 790 -20.62 9.07 -1.87
C ASP A 790 -20.00 8.87 -3.26
N ILE A 791 -18.70 9.15 -3.41
CA ILE A 791 -17.96 8.89 -4.64
C ILE A 791 -17.33 7.51 -4.56
N SER A 792 -17.77 6.59 -5.42
CA SER A 792 -17.32 5.20 -5.44
C SER A 792 -15.96 5.04 -6.14
N CYS A 793 -15.70 5.87 -7.15
CA CYS A 793 -14.50 5.79 -7.96
C CYS A 793 -14.12 7.16 -8.55
N ALA A 794 -12.81 7.38 -8.70
CA ALA A 794 -12.25 8.46 -9.49
C ALA A 794 -11.10 7.91 -10.36
N ALA A 795 -11.01 8.37 -11.60
CA ALA A 795 -10.00 7.94 -12.54
C ALA A 795 -9.46 9.10 -13.38
N PHE A 796 -8.17 9.07 -13.68
CA PHE A 796 -7.56 9.96 -14.65
C PHE A 796 -7.84 9.53 -16.09
N SER A 797 -7.94 10.49 -17.00
CA SER A 797 -7.85 10.24 -18.43
C SER A 797 -6.46 9.69 -18.80
N PRO A 798 -6.33 8.91 -19.89
CA PRO A 798 -5.03 8.39 -20.35
C PRO A 798 -3.97 9.48 -20.62
N ASP A 799 -4.41 10.67 -21.03
CA ASP A 799 -3.54 11.84 -21.24
C ASP A 799 -3.23 12.62 -19.93
N GLY A 800 -3.83 12.23 -18.80
CA GLY A 800 -3.67 12.85 -17.49
C GLY A 800 -4.29 14.25 -17.34
N LYS A 801 -4.98 14.77 -18.36
CA LYS A 801 -5.50 16.15 -18.36
C LYS A 801 -6.82 16.31 -17.61
N ARG A 802 -7.53 15.21 -17.35
CA ARG A 802 -8.90 15.22 -16.84
C ARG A 802 -9.11 14.10 -15.82
N ILE A 803 -10.12 14.29 -14.98
CA ILE A 803 -10.57 13.31 -13.99
C ILE A 803 -12.06 13.08 -14.16
N VAL A 804 -12.49 11.82 -14.11
CA VAL A 804 -13.91 11.46 -13.99
C VAL A 804 -14.19 10.91 -12.60
N THR A 805 -15.32 11.32 -12.01
CA THR A 805 -15.83 10.82 -10.73
C THR A 805 -17.22 10.24 -10.90
N ALA A 806 -17.51 9.12 -10.21
CA ALA A 806 -18.82 8.47 -10.16
C ALA A 806 -19.37 8.50 -8.74
N SER A 807 -20.64 8.88 -8.57
CA SER A 807 -21.22 9.11 -7.24
C SER A 807 -22.63 8.57 -7.08
N SER A 808 -22.97 8.22 -5.83
CA SER A 808 -24.33 7.86 -5.41
C SER A 808 -25.32 9.03 -5.48
N ASP A 809 -24.83 10.25 -5.71
CA ASP A 809 -25.62 11.47 -5.93
C ASP A 809 -26.29 11.55 -7.29
N ARG A 810 -26.21 10.48 -8.07
CA ARG A 810 -26.82 10.41 -9.40
C ARG A 810 -26.15 11.31 -10.42
N THR A 811 -24.88 11.63 -10.22
CA THR A 811 -24.10 12.33 -11.24
C THR A 811 -22.75 11.66 -11.38
N ALA A 812 -22.18 11.82 -12.57
CA ALA A 812 -20.75 11.77 -12.74
C ALA A 812 -20.25 13.18 -12.95
N ARG A 813 -18.97 13.43 -12.69
CA ARG A 813 -18.40 14.76 -12.93
C ARG A 813 -17.06 14.65 -13.62
N LEU A 814 -16.84 15.57 -14.54
CA LEU A 814 -15.57 15.74 -15.21
C LEU A 814 -14.89 16.99 -14.68
N TRP A 815 -13.60 16.83 -14.44
CA TRP A 815 -12.79 17.85 -13.81
C TRP A 815 -11.56 18.10 -14.64
N TRP A 816 -11.22 19.38 -14.79
CA TRP A 816 -9.95 19.78 -15.37
C TRP A 816 -8.85 19.64 -14.36
N VAL A 817 -7.70 19.16 -14.82
CA VAL A 817 -6.54 19.00 -13.96
C VAL A 817 -5.74 20.31 -13.87
N LYS A 818 -5.55 21.08 -14.96
CA LYS A 818 -4.74 22.31 -14.96
C LYS A 818 -5.51 23.56 -15.44
N THR A 819 -5.20 24.70 -14.83
CA THR A 819 -5.69 26.03 -15.27
C THR A 819 -5.17 26.40 -16.66
N GLU A 820 -3.96 26.00 -17.04
CA GLU A 820 -3.42 26.23 -18.40
C GLU A 820 -4.22 25.49 -19.47
N ASP A 821 -4.60 24.23 -19.20
CA ASP A 821 -5.48 23.47 -20.09
C ASP A 821 -6.88 24.12 -20.17
N LEU A 822 -7.34 24.76 -19.08
CA LEU A 822 -8.56 25.58 -19.05
C LEU A 822 -8.41 26.89 -19.86
N PHE A 823 -7.27 27.60 -19.78
CA PHE A 823 -6.98 28.78 -20.60
C PHE A 823 -6.88 28.42 -22.08
N ALA A 824 -6.19 27.33 -22.42
CA ALA A 824 -6.12 26.83 -23.79
C ALA A 824 -7.51 26.48 -24.34
N GLU A 825 -8.42 26.01 -23.48
CA GLU A 825 -9.81 25.77 -23.86
C GLU A 825 -10.63 27.07 -23.98
N ALA A 826 -10.41 28.05 -23.09
CA ALA A 826 -11.02 29.37 -23.18
C ALA A 826 -10.59 30.12 -24.46
N ASP A 827 -9.33 29.97 -24.88
CA ASP A 827 -8.76 30.62 -26.06
C ASP A 827 -9.41 30.12 -27.36
N LYS A 828 -9.81 28.85 -27.41
CA LYS A 828 -10.61 28.30 -28.53
C LYS A 828 -12.02 28.91 -28.61
N ARG A 829 -12.55 29.45 -27.51
CA ARG A 829 -13.91 30.03 -27.44
C ARG A 829 -13.94 31.53 -27.75
N ILE A 830 -12.80 32.17 -28.01
CA ILE A 830 -12.74 33.55 -28.53
C ILE A 830 -12.94 33.52 -30.06
N TRP A 831 -14.20 33.48 -30.49
CA TRP A 831 -14.58 33.20 -31.90
C TRP A 831 -14.95 34.43 -32.75
N ARG A 832 -14.92 35.66 -32.21
CA ARG A 832 -15.19 36.89 -33.00
C ARG A 832 -14.02 37.86 -33.00
N ASP A 833 -14.02 38.74 -34.01
CA ASP A 833 -13.09 39.87 -34.07
C ASP A 833 -13.35 40.84 -32.91
N LEU A 834 -12.25 41.21 -32.25
CA LEU A 834 -12.27 42.12 -31.10
C LEU A 834 -12.45 43.55 -31.59
N THR A 835 -13.22 44.35 -30.86
CA THR A 835 -13.37 45.78 -31.14
C THR A 835 -12.04 46.52 -30.95
N ALA A 836 -11.88 47.68 -31.60
CA ALA A 836 -10.67 48.49 -31.46
C ALA A 836 -10.38 48.87 -29.98
N ASP A 837 -11.41 49.00 -29.15
CA ASP A 837 -11.26 49.27 -27.72
C ASP A 837 -10.86 48.03 -26.92
N GLU A 838 -11.40 46.85 -27.26
CA GLU A 838 -10.98 45.57 -26.67
C GLU A 838 -9.52 45.24 -27.03
N ILE A 839 -9.10 45.49 -28.28
CA ILE A 839 -7.70 45.29 -28.72
C ILE A 839 -6.77 46.26 -28.00
N ARG A 840 -7.14 47.54 -27.88
CA ARG A 840 -6.32 48.52 -27.16
C ARG A 840 -6.20 48.23 -25.67
N ARG A 841 -7.22 47.62 -25.06
CA ARG A 841 -7.27 47.39 -23.61
C ARG A 841 -6.71 46.03 -23.20
N TYR A 842 -6.87 44.99 -24.03
CA TYR A 842 -6.50 43.60 -23.70
C TYR A 842 -5.47 42.99 -24.66
N GLY A 843 -4.95 43.76 -25.62
CA GLY A 843 -4.11 43.29 -26.71
C GLY A 843 -2.89 42.48 -26.26
N ASP A 844 -2.24 42.86 -25.16
CA ASP A 844 -1.04 42.19 -24.65
C ASP A 844 -1.33 40.78 -24.11
N LEU A 845 -2.56 40.53 -23.64
CA LEU A 845 -3.02 39.27 -23.05
C LEU A 845 -3.45 38.22 -24.09
N LEU A 846 -3.50 38.58 -25.37
CA LEU A 846 -3.96 37.72 -26.44
C LEU A 846 -2.82 36.81 -26.97
N PRO A 847 -3.11 35.54 -27.32
CA PRO A 847 -2.16 34.68 -28.04
C PRO A 847 -1.77 35.27 -29.39
N ASP A 848 -0.56 34.98 -29.88
CA ASP A 848 -0.04 35.54 -31.14
C ASP A 848 -0.95 35.22 -32.34
N GLU A 849 -1.56 34.04 -32.37
CA GLU A 849 -2.54 33.67 -33.41
C GLU A 849 -3.79 34.55 -33.40
N VAL A 850 -4.26 34.96 -32.21
CA VAL A 850 -5.40 35.87 -32.05
C VAL A 850 -4.99 37.32 -32.34
N LYS A 851 -3.78 37.72 -31.95
CA LYS A 851 -3.19 39.02 -32.33
C LYS A 851 -3.03 39.14 -33.84
N GLU A 852 -2.61 38.07 -34.51
CA GLU A 852 -2.39 38.06 -35.95
C GLU A 852 -3.72 38.02 -36.72
N ARG A 853 -4.74 37.31 -36.21
CA ARG A 853 -6.10 37.39 -36.74
C ARG A 853 -6.72 38.78 -36.54
N ALA A 854 -6.55 39.38 -35.36
CA ALA A 854 -6.99 40.74 -35.07
C ALA A 854 -6.27 41.77 -35.96
N ARG A 855 -4.97 41.60 -36.20
CA ARG A 855 -4.17 42.46 -37.09
C ARG A 855 -4.61 42.33 -38.55
N ARG A 856 -4.87 41.12 -39.04
CA ARG A 856 -5.44 40.87 -40.38
C ARG A 856 -6.87 41.40 -40.54
N SER A 857 -7.66 41.43 -39.46
CA SER A 857 -8.98 42.08 -39.42
C SER A 857 -8.89 43.60 -39.36
N TRP A 858 -7.78 44.17 -38.90
CA TRP A 858 -7.55 45.62 -38.81
C TRP A 858 -6.94 46.20 -40.10
N GLU A 859 -6.20 45.37 -40.84
CA GLU A 859 -5.63 45.69 -42.16
C GLU A 859 -6.63 45.54 -43.33
N LYS A 860 -7.76 44.87 -43.10
CA LYS A 860 -8.93 44.82 -44.01
C LYS A 860 -9.93 45.92 -43.65
#